data_AF-A0A976CUC8-F1
#
_entry.id   AF-A0A976CUC8-F1
#
_cell.length_a   1.000
_cell.length_b   1.000
_cell.length_c   1.000
_cell.angle_alpha   90.00
_cell.angle_beta   90.00
_cell.angle_gamma   90.00
#
_symmetry.space_group_name_H-M   'P 1'
#
loop_
_entity.id
_entity.type
_entity.pdbx_description
1 polymer ?
#
loop_
_entity_poly.entity_id
_entity_poly.type
_entity_poly.pdbx_seq_one_letter_code
_entity_poly.pdbx_strand_id
1 'polypeptide(L)'
;MKVSFYQATGLWFLLAASIPVIIHLLNRRRHKTVPWAAMQFLLKATRESRGKKKWRHYLILAARTLALSCLAFAVARPMVGGWLGWGAGRIDTVVLLLDRSPSMELMVEGATASKRALALDRVRDALKSMDATKLVLIDSASMSPQEVPSPDRLAELTSTRASDAAASLPLMVQRAAEYLLASQAGKAELWILSDLQASNWQVDDERWSSAVATLQTVSIPPTVRLLSSTQGNAQNVSLQLLGSQRIGKELVLDLQVQRSDDGSASLRLPLSISHMGAVTSETLEVSGQQMRFQKRIGVGEEKSQGYGLLSLPADANVRDHRVHFSYTAAQPIKTLVVGESGESTKYLAAAAAPQGYANQRAEVISPRDFDSKAGQLESYAAVLWSTNFPAAEKSQALQVYLEQGGQLLFFPPKQQEQGSFLGVAWATVDTAPSGKFFLLEDWRRDDGLLRDTIHGQPLLGQSLRAIKKQVVEKGEQGLTTLATWDDGTPFLSRLVRERGTAWFFSSLPDYTWSNLGDAHLLLPSVQRAVMEGASRFDAALLTEVPRAEWWASGAPLPVRVDAEDDPDADPAFRSGVYRINDRVVARNVAAAEHDPEIVAAENVAKLFGDVRFRRFEENATAAGESEQRELWTWFLLAMLGFLLLEAVLCLPKVLHSSHTVGSPVAS
;
A
#
# COMPACT_ATOMS: atom_id res chain seq x y z
N MET A 1 25.33 13.24 23.65
CA MET A 1 24.15 12.49 24.16
C MET A 1 23.52 13.35 25.24
N LYS A 2 22.37 13.99 24.99
CA LYS A 2 21.65 14.73 26.04
C LYS A 2 20.89 13.70 26.88
N VAL A 3 21.09 13.70 28.18
CA VAL A 3 20.37 12.84 29.14
C VAL A 3 19.32 13.71 29.82
N SER A 4 18.05 13.36 29.69
CA SER A 4 16.94 13.95 30.46
C SER A 4 16.68 13.12 31.71
N PHE A 5 16.10 13.73 32.73
CA PHE A 5 15.72 13.07 33.99
C PHE A 5 14.23 13.27 34.20
N TYR A 6 13.48 12.18 34.42
CA TYR A 6 12.04 12.26 34.72
C TYR A 6 11.79 12.99 36.05
N GLN A 7 12.67 12.78 37.04
CA GLN A 7 12.63 13.48 38.33
C GLN A 7 13.97 14.15 38.61
N ALA A 8 14.15 15.37 38.08
CA ALA A 8 15.38 16.14 38.30
C ALA A 8 15.70 16.38 39.79
N THR A 9 14.69 16.43 40.65
CA THR A 9 14.85 16.52 42.12
C THR A 9 15.52 15.29 42.73
N GLY A 10 15.44 14.13 42.08
CA GLY A 10 16.11 12.90 42.51
C GLY A 10 17.64 13.02 42.54
N LEU A 11 18.23 13.96 41.78
CA LEU A 11 19.68 14.19 41.80
C LEU A 11 20.18 14.73 43.14
N TRP A 12 19.33 15.37 43.95
CA TRP A 12 19.71 15.81 45.30
C TRP A 12 20.07 14.65 46.22
N PHE A 13 19.58 13.43 45.94
CA PHE A 13 19.98 12.22 46.68
C PHE A 13 21.46 11.84 46.47
N LEU A 14 22.16 12.41 45.48
CA LEU A 14 23.62 12.25 45.37
C LEU A 14 24.36 12.82 46.59
N LEU A 15 23.78 13.79 47.31
CA LEU A 15 24.34 14.26 48.58
C LEU A 15 24.38 13.15 49.63
N ALA A 16 23.40 12.24 49.64
CA ALA A 16 23.39 11.11 50.55
C ALA A 16 24.53 10.11 50.26
N ALA A 17 25.01 10.03 49.01
CA ALA A 17 26.19 9.21 48.67
C ALA A 17 27.48 9.72 49.33
N SER A 18 27.51 10.94 49.86
CA SER A 18 28.65 11.46 50.64
C SER A 18 28.68 10.95 52.10
N ILE A 19 27.57 10.42 52.62
CA ILE A 19 27.44 9.98 54.02
C ILE A 19 28.48 8.92 54.40
N PRO A 20 28.73 7.84 53.62
CA PRO A 20 29.76 6.85 53.96
C PRO A 20 31.16 7.45 54.05
N VAL A 21 31.47 8.43 53.20
CA VAL A 21 32.77 9.13 53.19
C VAL A 21 32.92 9.99 54.43
N ILE A 22 31.88 10.73 54.80
CA ILE A 22 31.87 11.57 56.01
C ILE A 22 32.04 10.70 57.26
N ILE A 23 31.27 9.60 57.37
CA ILE A 23 31.39 8.63 58.47
C ILE A 23 32.81 8.05 58.52
N HIS A 24 33.39 7.70 57.37
CA HIS A 24 34.76 7.20 57.30
C HIS A 24 35.79 8.21 57.84
N LEU A 25 35.69 9.48 57.44
CA LEU A 25 36.58 10.54 57.89
C LEU A 25 36.43 10.82 59.40
N LEU A 26 35.20 10.82 59.92
CA LEU A 26 34.93 11.01 61.34
C LEU A 26 35.44 9.84 62.18
N ASN A 27 35.27 8.60 61.71
CA ASN A 27 35.75 7.42 62.42
C ASN A 27 37.28 7.35 62.45
N ARG A 28 37.95 7.79 61.37
CA ARG A 28 39.42 7.93 61.33
C ARG A 28 39.96 8.89 62.39
N ARG A 29 39.20 9.93 62.76
CA ARG A 29 39.59 10.92 63.79
C ARG A 29 39.41 10.41 65.22
N ARG A 30 38.63 9.36 65.47
CA ARG A 30 38.30 8.86 66.83
C ARG A 30 39.26 7.81 67.39
N HIS A 31 40.16 7.24 66.58
CA HIS A 31 41.11 6.24 67.07
C HIS A 31 42.32 6.90 67.76
N LYS A 32 42.27 7.02 69.09
CA LYS A 32 43.47 7.21 69.92
C LYS A 32 44.15 5.86 70.12
N THR A 33 45.37 5.71 69.63
CA THR A 33 46.19 4.52 69.90
C THR A 33 46.71 4.58 71.33
N VAL A 34 46.27 3.65 72.18
CA VAL A 34 46.85 3.46 73.53
C VAL A 34 47.97 2.42 73.43
N PRO A 35 49.22 2.74 73.78
CA PRO A 35 50.30 1.78 73.79
C PRO A 35 50.14 0.82 74.98
N TRP A 36 49.98 -0.48 74.70
CA TRP A 36 49.99 -1.55 75.69
C TRP A 36 51.19 -2.48 75.43
N ALA A 37 51.97 -2.76 76.48
CA ALA A 37 53.35 -3.25 76.39
C ALA A 37 53.53 -4.68 75.86
N ALA A 38 52.47 -5.51 75.80
CA ALA A 38 52.55 -6.93 75.43
C ALA A 38 52.28 -7.25 73.93
N MET A 39 52.28 -6.26 73.03
CA MET A 39 51.85 -6.44 71.62
C MET A 39 52.97 -6.91 70.66
N GLN A 40 54.21 -7.02 71.14
CA GLN A 40 55.41 -7.17 70.31
C GLN A 40 55.46 -8.50 69.56
N PHE A 41 54.86 -9.56 70.13
CA PHE A 41 54.75 -10.88 69.52
C PHE A 41 53.58 -11.00 68.52
N LEU A 42 52.50 -10.22 68.70
CA LEU A 42 51.34 -10.19 67.79
C LEU A 42 51.59 -9.31 66.54
N LEU A 43 52.44 -8.29 66.67
CA LEU A 43 52.78 -7.34 65.60
C LEU A 43 53.73 -7.93 64.54
N LYS A 44 54.51 -8.95 64.88
CA LYS A 44 55.45 -9.59 63.94
C LYS A 44 54.75 -10.48 62.91
N ALA A 45 53.57 -11.05 63.24
CA ALA A 45 52.73 -11.82 62.31
C ALA A 45 51.76 -10.96 61.47
N THR A 46 51.56 -9.68 61.79
CA THR A 46 50.56 -8.81 61.12
C THR A 46 51.15 -7.82 60.11
N ARG A 47 52.48 -7.81 59.93
CA ARG A 47 53.18 -6.83 59.09
C ARG A 47 52.96 -7.04 57.57
N GLU A 48 52.67 -8.26 57.12
CA GLU A 48 52.36 -8.58 55.71
C GLU A 48 50.90 -8.32 55.28
N SER A 49 49.99 -8.04 56.21
CA SER A 49 48.55 -7.91 55.92
C SER A 49 48.04 -6.45 55.88
N ARG A 50 48.83 -5.48 56.36
CA ARG A 50 48.38 -4.08 56.50
C ARG A 50 48.02 -3.42 55.16
N GLY A 51 48.73 -3.73 54.07
CA GLY A 51 48.43 -3.19 52.74
C GLY A 51 47.11 -3.73 52.18
N LYS A 52 46.91 -5.05 52.21
CA LYS A 52 45.69 -5.72 51.71
C LYS A 52 44.43 -5.30 52.48
N LYS A 53 44.55 -5.07 53.80
CA LYS A 53 43.44 -4.57 54.64
C LYS A 53 43.04 -3.13 54.30
N LYS A 54 44.01 -2.24 54.00
CA LYS A 54 43.73 -0.86 53.59
C LYS A 54 43.02 -0.79 52.25
N TRP A 55 43.49 -1.53 51.24
CA TRP A 55 42.85 -1.57 49.92
C TRP A 55 41.43 -2.15 49.98
N ARG A 56 41.22 -3.22 50.74
CA ARG A 56 39.88 -3.78 50.98
C ARG A 56 38.93 -2.75 51.60
N HIS A 57 39.41 -1.97 52.56
CA HIS A 57 38.61 -0.91 53.19
C HIS A 57 38.22 0.20 52.22
N TYR A 58 39.13 0.64 51.35
CA TYR A 58 38.83 1.63 50.30
C TYR A 58 37.87 1.08 49.25
N LEU A 59 37.99 -0.19 48.86
CA LEU A 59 37.07 -0.84 47.92
C LEU A 59 35.65 -0.98 48.49
N ILE A 60 35.52 -1.33 49.78
CA ILE A 60 34.21 -1.36 50.47
C ILE A 60 33.59 0.05 50.52
N LEU A 61 34.41 1.05 50.85
CA LEU A 61 33.94 2.44 50.87
C LEU A 61 33.47 2.90 49.48
N ALA A 62 34.24 2.59 48.43
CA ALA A 62 33.90 2.90 47.05
C ALA A 62 32.62 2.18 46.61
N ALA A 63 32.46 0.90 46.94
CA ALA A 63 31.26 0.13 46.64
C ALA A 63 30.01 0.74 47.30
N ARG A 64 30.10 1.16 48.57
CA ARG A 64 28.99 1.85 49.27
C ARG A 64 28.61 3.18 48.62
N THR A 65 29.61 3.99 48.28
CA THR A 65 29.35 5.28 47.62
C THR A 65 28.74 5.08 46.23
N LEU A 66 29.24 4.12 45.45
CA LEU A 66 28.72 3.83 44.12
C LEU A 66 27.33 3.22 44.16
N ALA A 67 27.03 2.34 45.12
CA ALA A 67 25.69 1.80 45.32
C ALA A 67 24.66 2.92 45.61
N LEU A 68 24.99 3.86 46.51
CA LEU A 68 24.14 5.01 46.81
C LEU A 68 24.02 5.99 45.63
N SER A 69 25.09 6.20 44.86
CA SER A 69 25.04 7.01 43.64
C SER A 69 24.15 6.36 42.57
N CYS A 70 24.27 5.05 42.36
CA CYS A 70 23.40 4.29 41.44
C CYS A 70 21.94 4.34 41.90
N LEU A 71 21.66 4.26 43.20
CA LEU A 71 20.32 4.42 43.74
C LEU A 71 19.76 5.82 43.47
N ALA A 72 20.56 6.87 43.70
CA ALA A 72 20.15 8.25 43.39
C ALA A 72 19.84 8.44 41.90
N PHE A 73 20.64 7.85 41.01
CA PHE A 73 20.33 7.83 39.58
C PHE A 73 19.09 7.00 39.25
N ALA A 74 18.88 5.85 39.88
CA ALA A 74 17.66 5.06 39.68
C ALA A 74 16.39 5.87 40.05
N VAL A 75 16.44 6.63 41.15
CA VAL A 75 15.34 7.52 41.57
C VAL A 75 15.17 8.69 40.62
N ALA A 76 16.26 9.29 40.14
CA ALA A 76 16.20 10.38 39.16
C ALA A 76 15.65 9.93 37.78
N ARG A 77 15.55 8.61 37.55
CA ARG A 77 15.09 7.96 36.30
C ARG A 77 15.66 8.65 35.05
N PRO A 78 16.99 8.54 34.82
CA PRO A 78 17.62 9.04 33.61
C PRO A 78 17.02 8.33 32.40
N MET A 79 16.67 9.12 31.39
CA MET A 79 16.01 8.65 30.19
C MET A 79 16.93 8.88 28.99
N VAL A 80 17.00 7.87 28.11
CA VAL A 80 17.77 7.92 26.87
C VAL A 80 16.90 7.37 25.74
N GLY A 81 16.49 8.23 24.81
CA GLY A 81 15.54 7.88 23.75
C GLY A 81 14.38 8.89 23.67
N GLY A 82 13.56 8.78 22.63
CA GLY A 82 12.70 9.84 22.11
C GLY A 82 13.23 10.37 20.77
N TRP A 83 12.48 11.23 20.08
CA TRP A 83 12.91 11.87 18.82
C TRP A 83 14.39 12.33 18.87
N LEU A 84 14.79 12.81 20.05
CA LEU A 84 16.11 13.31 20.45
C LEU A 84 17.23 12.26 20.68
N GLY A 85 17.07 10.99 20.29
CA GLY A 85 18.14 10.00 20.21
C GLY A 85 19.15 10.31 19.09
N TRP A 86 19.68 11.52 19.09
CA TRP A 86 20.51 12.09 18.03
C TRP A 86 21.96 11.65 18.24
N GLY A 87 22.56 11.10 17.18
CA GLY A 87 24.01 11.09 17.06
C GLY A 87 24.52 12.53 17.22
N ALA A 88 25.66 12.71 17.87
CA ALA A 88 26.17 13.99 18.36
C ALA A 88 26.59 15.02 17.27
N GLY A 89 25.89 15.10 16.13
CA GLY A 89 26.17 16.06 15.06
C GLY A 89 24.90 16.68 14.50
N ARG A 90 24.95 18.00 14.28
CA ARG A 90 23.92 18.86 13.66
C ARG A 90 23.43 18.26 12.33
N ILE A 91 22.13 18.31 12.10
CA ILE A 91 21.48 17.95 10.83
C ILE A 91 21.27 19.26 10.07
N ASP A 92 21.72 19.30 8.82
CA ASP A 92 21.67 20.52 8.00
C ASP A 92 20.34 20.62 7.25
N THR A 93 19.82 19.48 6.74
CA THR A 93 18.61 19.42 5.93
C THR A 93 17.73 18.24 6.33
N VAL A 94 16.43 18.47 6.46
CA VAL A 94 15.39 17.44 6.54
C VAL A 94 14.53 17.53 5.29
N VAL A 95 14.48 16.44 4.53
CA VAL A 95 13.52 16.27 3.43
C VAL A 95 12.35 15.46 3.98
N LEU A 96 11.18 16.10 4.03
CA LEU A 96 9.92 15.53 4.49
C LEU A 96 9.11 15.05 3.29
N LEU A 97 8.97 13.74 3.15
CA LEU A 97 8.02 13.09 2.26
C LEU A 97 6.68 12.98 2.98
N LEU A 98 5.68 13.70 2.49
CA LEU A 98 4.34 13.68 3.04
C LEU A 98 3.39 12.92 2.11
N ASP A 99 2.96 11.76 2.57
CA ASP A 99 1.82 11.07 1.96
C ASP A 99 0.52 11.81 2.31
N ARG A 100 -0.21 12.21 1.27
CA ARG A 100 -1.50 12.92 1.33
C ARG A 100 -2.61 12.13 0.64
N SER A 101 -2.38 10.86 0.37
CA SER A 101 -3.37 9.98 -0.25
C SER A 101 -4.66 9.91 0.59
N PRO A 102 -5.79 9.56 -0.02
CA PRO A 102 -7.06 9.38 0.69
C PRO A 102 -7.00 8.45 1.91
N SER A 103 -6.15 7.42 1.89
CA SER A 103 -5.96 6.50 3.03
C SER A 103 -5.37 7.19 4.27
N MET A 104 -4.57 8.24 4.09
CA MET A 104 -4.02 9.06 5.16
C MET A 104 -5.06 9.93 5.89
N GLU A 105 -6.29 10.06 5.35
CA GLU A 105 -7.40 10.73 6.03
C GLU A 105 -8.18 9.84 6.99
N LEU A 106 -7.87 8.54 7.04
CA LEU A 106 -8.47 7.63 8.00
C LEU A 106 -8.13 8.07 9.44
N MET A 107 -9.16 8.16 10.27
CA MET A 107 -8.98 8.44 11.70
C MET A 107 -8.40 7.24 12.44
N VAL A 108 -7.52 7.53 13.39
CA VAL A 108 -7.00 6.55 14.34
C VAL A 108 -8.04 6.31 15.43
N GLU A 109 -8.18 5.07 15.90
CA GLU A 109 -9.13 4.74 16.95
C GLU A 109 -8.89 5.57 18.23
N GLY A 110 -9.91 6.28 18.70
CA GLY A 110 -9.82 7.15 19.87
C GLY A 110 -9.16 8.52 19.64
N ALA A 111 -8.70 8.80 18.42
CA ALA A 111 -8.18 10.12 18.04
C ALA A 111 -9.27 11.01 17.41
N THR A 112 -9.08 12.33 17.45
CA THR A 112 -9.99 13.32 16.85
C THR A 112 -9.49 13.85 15.50
N ALA A 113 -8.39 13.30 14.98
CA ALA A 113 -7.69 13.77 13.79
C ALA A 113 -7.26 12.59 12.92
N SER A 114 -7.09 12.85 11.61
CA SER A 114 -6.60 11.85 10.67
C SER A 114 -5.12 11.52 10.89
N LYS A 115 -4.68 10.35 10.40
CA LYS A 115 -3.26 9.95 10.41
C LYS A 115 -2.35 11.04 9.87
N ARG A 116 -2.71 11.69 8.77
CA ARG A 116 -1.94 12.82 8.19
C ARG A 116 -1.75 13.95 9.19
N ALA A 117 -2.85 14.41 9.80
CA ALA A 117 -2.82 15.54 10.72
C ALA A 117 -1.99 15.23 11.97
N LEU A 118 -2.13 14.03 12.53
CA LEU A 118 -1.33 13.57 13.67
C LEU A 118 0.17 13.47 13.32
N ALA A 119 0.49 12.92 12.15
CA ALA A 119 1.87 12.82 11.68
C ALA A 119 2.52 14.20 11.49
N LEU A 120 1.80 15.16 10.90
CA LEU A 120 2.27 16.54 10.72
C LEU A 120 2.51 17.25 12.05
N ASP A 121 1.62 17.08 13.03
CA ASP A 121 1.75 17.66 14.36
C ASP A 121 3.03 17.17 15.07
N ARG A 122 3.29 15.85 14.99
CA ARG A 122 4.52 15.24 15.51
C ARG A 122 5.77 15.75 14.81
N VAL A 123 5.75 15.88 13.48
CA VAL A 123 6.88 16.43 12.70
C VAL A 123 7.17 17.87 13.09
N ARG A 124 6.13 18.68 13.27
CA ARG A 124 6.29 20.06 13.74
C ARG A 124 6.99 20.11 15.10
N ASP A 125 6.53 19.31 16.05
CA ASP A 125 7.08 19.28 17.41
C ASP A 125 8.52 18.74 17.45
N ALA A 126 8.80 17.73 16.62
CA ALA A 126 10.13 17.21 16.38
C ALA A 126 11.09 18.26 15.83
N LEU A 127 10.69 18.97 14.77
CA LEU A 127 11.51 19.98 14.09
C LEU A 127 11.75 21.22 14.94
N LYS A 128 10.80 21.60 15.82
CA LYS A 128 10.99 22.69 16.80
C LYS A 128 12.20 22.48 17.71
N SER A 129 12.55 21.23 17.99
CA SER A 129 13.72 20.90 18.81
C SER A 129 15.05 20.97 18.02
N MET A 130 14.98 21.20 16.70
CA MET A 130 16.14 21.26 15.80
C MET A 130 16.48 22.70 15.46
N ASP A 131 17.55 23.24 16.05
CA ASP A 131 18.03 24.58 15.71
C ASP A 131 18.65 24.59 14.30
N ALA A 132 18.23 25.57 13.49
CA ALA A 132 18.85 25.93 12.21
C ALA A 132 19.02 24.76 11.20
N THR A 133 17.95 23.97 11.04
CA THR A 133 17.81 22.90 10.04
C THR A 133 16.92 23.39 8.88
N LYS A 134 17.34 23.15 7.64
CA LYS A 134 16.54 23.43 6.45
C LYS A 134 15.45 22.38 6.29
N LEU A 135 14.19 22.79 6.16
CA LEU A 135 13.06 21.89 5.90
C LEU A 135 12.64 21.97 4.43
N VAL A 136 12.56 20.82 3.77
CA VAL A 136 12.08 20.68 2.40
C VAL A 136 10.93 19.69 2.41
N LEU A 137 9.76 20.10 1.95
CA LEU A 137 8.57 19.25 1.80
C LEU A 137 8.51 18.74 0.35
N ILE A 138 8.26 17.45 0.19
CA ILE A 138 7.82 16.83 -1.07
C ILE A 138 6.55 16.06 -0.73
N ASP A 139 5.43 16.43 -1.34
CA ASP A 139 4.16 15.79 -1.09
C ASP A 139 3.72 14.85 -2.22
N SER A 140 2.89 13.86 -1.89
CA SER A 140 2.50 12.81 -2.84
C SER A 140 1.65 13.32 -4.02
N ALA A 141 1.01 14.49 -3.89
CA ALA A 141 0.19 15.07 -4.94
C ALA A 141 1.02 15.91 -5.91
N SER A 142 1.80 16.89 -5.42
CA SER A 142 2.60 17.78 -6.29
C SER A 142 3.92 17.17 -6.77
N MET A 143 4.49 16.23 -6.00
CA MET A 143 5.80 15.60 -6.27
C MET A 143 6.96 16.61 -6.45
N SER A 144 6.78 17.85 -5.98
CA SER A 144 7.73 18.94 -6.16
C SER A 144 8.39 19.33 -4.84
N PRO A 145 9.73 19.51 -4.81
CA PRO A 145 10.42 19.95 -3.61
C PRO A 145 10.11 21.42 -3.32
N GLN A 146 9.54 21.67 -2.15
CA GLN A 146 9.19 22.99 -1.65
C GLN A 146 9.95 23.28 -0.36
N GLU A 147 10.70 24.39 -0.31
CA GLU A 147 11.32 24.84 0.94
C GLU A 147 10.27 25.42 1.88
N VAL A 148 10.29 24.97 3.14
CA VAL A 148 9.37 25.41 4.17
C VAL A 148 10.12 26.30 5.17
N PRO A 149 9.76 27.59 5.31
CA PRO A 149 10.51 28.54 6.13
C PRO A 149 10.56 28.19 7.62
N SER A 150 9.50 27.59 8.15
CA SER A 150 9.39 27.18 9.55
C SER A 150 8.44 25.98 9.66
N PRO A 151 8.71 25.01 10.57
CA PRO A 151 7.80 23.91 10.84
C PRO A 151 6.38 24.35 11.21
N ASP A 152 6.21 25.52 11.83
CA ASP A 152 4.88 26.04 12.20
C ASP A 152 4.00 26.35 11.00
N ARG A 153 4.60 26.62 9.83
CA ARG A 153 3.86 26.90 8.58
C ARG A 153 3.29 25.63 7.96
N LEU A 154 3.73 24.44 8.37
CA LEU A 154 3.29 23.17 7.80
C LEU A 154 1.76 23.02 7.84
N ALA A 155 1.06 23.52 8.86
CA ALA A 155 -0.40 23.41 8.92
C ALA A 155 -1.16 24.33 7.93
N GLU A 156 -0.48 25.36 7.41
CA GLU A 156 -1.10 26.39 6.56
C GLU A 156 -0.83 26.17 5.06
N LEU A 157 0.09 25.26 4.71
CA LEU A 157 0.46 25.01 3.32
C LEU A 157 -0.64 24.23 2.58
N THR A 158 -0.99 24.67 1.38
CA THR A 158 -1.86 23.87 0.50
C THR A 158 -1.26 22.51 0.17
N SER A 159 0.08 22.41 0.13
CA SER A 159 0.84 21.17 -0.09
C SER A 159 0.85 20.21 1.10
N THR A 160 0.22 20.54 2.23
CA THR A 160 0.08 19.64 3.39
C THR A 160 -1.35 19.28 3.73
N ARG A 161 -2.34 19.93 3.10
CA ARG A 161 -3.78 19.64 3.24
C ARG A 161 -4.14 18.28 2.62
N ALA A 162 -5.29 17.71 2.95
CA ALA A 162 -5.76 16.46 2.36
C ALA A 162 -5.84 16.54 0.82
N SER A 163 -5.59 15.42 0.14
CA SER A 163 -5.68 15.28 -1.32
C SER A 163 -6.53 14.07 -1.69
N ASP A 164 -7.11 14.08 -2.89
CA ASP A 164 -7.81 12.93 -3.47
C ASP A 164 -6.90 12.14 -4.44
N ALA A 165 -5.65 12.58 -4.62
CA ALA A 165 -4.67 11.94 -5.50
C ALA A 165 -3.97 10.76 -4.83
N ALA A 166 -3.80 9.67 -5.57
CA ALA A 166 -3.06 8.51 -5.10
C ALA A 166 -1.56 8.79 -4.94
N ALA A 167 -0.91 8.15 -3.95
CA ALA A 167 0.52 8.32 -3.73
C ALA A 167 1.40 7.31 -4.49
N SER A 168 2.68 7.67 -4.62
CA SER A 168 3.74 6.79 -5.12
C SER A 168 5.03 7.05 -4.34
N LEU A 169 5.24 6.27 -3.27
CA LEU A 169 6.44 6.36 -2.45
C LEU A 169 7.74 6.12 -3.23
N PRO A 170 7.85 5.14 -4.17
CA PRO A 170 9.08 4.99 -4.95
C PRO A 170 9.44 6.27 -5.72
N LEU A 171 8.44 6.92 -6.33
CA LEU A 171 8.65 8.19 -7.04
C LEU A 171 9.02 9.33 -6.08
N MET A 172 8.37 9.44 -4.92
CA MET A 172 8.69 10.46 -3.92
C MET A 172 10.14 10.32 -3.40
N VAL A 173 10.57 9.09 -3.12
CA VAL A 173 11.94 8.80 -2.67
C VAL A 173 12.95 9.08 -3.78
N GLN A 174 12.61 8.76 -5.03
CA GLN A 174 13.42 9.16 -6.19
C GLN A 174 13.58 10.68 -6.27
N ARG A 175 12.49 11.46 -6.16
CA ARG A 175 12.54 12.94 -6.18
C ARG A 175 13.37 13.50 -5.03
N ALA A 176 13.26 12.91 -3.84
CA ALA A 176 14.11 13.30 -2.72
C ALA A 176 15.60 13.00 -2.97
N ALA A 177 15.92 11.84 -3.56
CA ALA A 177 17.28 11.48 -3.89
C ALA A 177 17.89 12.45 -4.93
N GLU A 178 17.13 12.76 -5.99
CA GLU A 178 17.49 13.75 -7.01
C GLU A 178 17.75 15.14 -6.38
N TYR A 179 16.86 15.58 -5.48
CA TYR A 179 17.01 16.85 -4.77
C TYR A 179 18.26 16.89 -3.88
N LEU A 180 18.51 15.83 -3.09
CA LEU A 180 19.66 15.76 -2.19
C LEU A 180 20.99 15.74 -2.96
N LEU A 181 21.02 15.05 -4.10
CA LEU A 181 22.18 15.02 -4.98
C LEU A 181 22.44 16.41 -5.60
N ALA A 182 21.40 17.07 -6.12
CA ALA A 182 21.52 18.37 -6.79
C ALA A 182 21.86 19.51 -5.82
N SER A 183 21.29 19.50 -4.62
CA SER A 183 21.50 20.53 -3.61
C SER A 183 22.84 20.40 -2.87
N GLN A 184 23.55 19.28 -3.04
CA GLN A 184 24.74 18.93 -2.24
C GLN A 184 24.51 19.18 -0.75
N ALA A 185 23.36 18.72 -0.24
CA ALA A 185 23.02 18.87 1.15
C ALA A 185 24.13 18.28 2.03
N GLY A 186 24.41 18.92 3.17
CA GLY A 186 25.35 18.42 4.16
C GLY A 186 24.81 17.17 4.84
N LYS A 187 24.74 17.17 6.17
CA LYS A 187 24.17 16.02 6.89
C LYS A 187 22.65 16.05 6.77
N ALA A 188 22.09 15.22 5.88
CA ALA A 188 20.66 15.18 5.59
C ALA A 188 19.91 14.00 6.25
N GLU A 189 18.62 14.19 6.50
CA GLU A 189 17.68 13.11 6.83
C GLU A 189 16.47 13.13 5.89
N LEU A 190 15.96 11.95 5.58
CA LEU A 190 14.75 11.75 4.79
C LEU A 190 13.65 11.22 5.70
N TRP A 191 12.61 12.00 5.97
CA TRP A 191 11.49 11.60 6.81
C TRP A 191 10.29 11.27 5.94
N ILE A 192 9.71 10.09 6.12
CA ILE A 192 8.59 9.58 5.34
C ILE A 192 7.39 9.46 6.26
N LEU A 193 6.32 10.19 5.95
CA LEU A 193 5.02 10.07 6.62
C LEU A 193 4.10 9.28 5.69
N SER A 194 3.76 8.04 6.06
CA SER A 194 2.87 7.19 5.28
C SER A 194 2.24 6.13 6.19
N ASP A 195 1.05 5.65 5.83
CA ASP A 195 0.32 4.62 6.56
C ASP A 195 0.65 3.19 6.11
N LEU A 196 1.63 3.04 5.21
CA LEU A 196 2.09 1.76 4.66
C LEU A 196 1.11 1.08 3.71
N GLN A 197 0.12 1.78 3.15
CA GLN A 197 -0.79 1.19 2.17
C GLN A 197 -0.03 0.59 0.97
N ALA A 198 -0.31 -0.68 0.66
CA ALA A 198 0.44 -1.47 -0.31
C ALA A 198 0.42 -0.86 -1.71
N SER A 199 -0.73 -0.31 -2.11
CA SER A 199 -0.91 0.37 -3.40
C SER A 199 -0.05 1.62 -3.57
N ASN A 200 0.31 2.30 -2.47
CA ASN A 200 1.20 3.48 -2.50
C ASN A 200 2.68 3.10 -2.45
N TRP A 201 3.03 2.00 -1.77
CA TRP A 201 4.41 1.55 -1.58
C TRP A 201 4.99 0.79 -2.76
N GLN A 202 4.18 0.02 -3.51
CA GLN A 202 4.58 -0.68 -4.73
C GLN A 202 5.97 -1.32 -4.60
N VAL A 203 6.10 -2.29 -3.70
CA VAL A 203 7.40 -2.84 -3.26
C VAL A 203 8.24 -3.41 -4.40
N ASP A 204 7.61 -3.80 -5.50
CA ASP A 204 8.26 -4.39 -6.68
C ASP A 204 8.62 -3.35 -7.76
N ASP A 205 8.39 -2.05 -7.54
CA ASP A 205 8.72 -0.99 -8.51
C ASP A 205 10.25 -0.81 -8.62
N GLU A 206 10.77 -0.91 -9.86
CA GLU A 206 12.19 -0.76 -10.17
C GLU A 206 12.78 0.59 -9.72
N ARG A 207 11.95 1.64 -9.59
CA ARG A 207 12.36 2.96 -9.10
C ARG A 207 12.97 2.92 -7.71
N TRP A 208 12.60 1.96 -6.85
CA TRP A 208 13.24 1.79 -5.54
C TRP A 208 14.75 1.60 -5.67
N SER A 209 15.17 0.70 -6.58
CA SER A 209 16.58 0.41 -6.82
C SER A 209 17.35 1.64 -7.31
N SER A 210 16.77 2.39 -8.25
CA SER A 210 17.35 3.63 -8.79
C SER A 210 17.46 4.72 -7.72
N ALA A 211 16.41 4.90 -6.92
CA ALA A 211 16.38 5.91 -5.86
C ALA A 211 17.42 5.61 -4.77
N VAL A 212 17.51 4.36 -4.33
CA VAL A 212 18.47 3.94 -3.28
C VAL A 212 19.91 4.04 -3.77
N ALA A 213 20.19 3.63 -5.01
CA ALA A 213 21.50 3.82 -5.61
C ALA A 213 21.88 5.31 -5.62
N THR A 214 20.94 6.19 -5.99
CA THR A 214 21.16 7.65 -5.98
C THR A 214 21.45 8.16 -4.56
N LEU A 215 20.69 7.73 -3.54
CA LEU A 215 20.93 8.13 -2.14
C LEU A 215 22.32 7.71 -1.62
N GLN A 216 22.85 6.58 -2.09
CA GLN A 216 24.20 6.12 -1.73
C GLN A 216 25.31 6.92 -2.39
N THR A 217 25.05 7.57 -3.54
CA THR A 217 26.03 8.43 -4.23
C THR A 217 26.15 9.84 -3.62
N VAL A 218 25.18 10.26 -2.80
CA VAL A 218 25.24 11.55 -2.10
C VAL A 218 26.45 11.57 -1.15
N SER A 219 27.18 12.69 -1.11
CA SER A 219 28.43 12.85 -0.34
C SER A 219 28.34 12.36 1.11
N ILE A 220 27.20 12.58 1.76
CA ILE A 220 26.85 12.01 3.06
C ILE A 220 25.50 11.31 2.89
N PRO A 221 25.48 9.97 2.82
CA PRO A 221 24.23 9.23 2.68
C PRO A 221 23.23 9.59 3.80
N PRO A 222 21.99 9.96 3.46
CA PRO A 222 21.01 10.37 4.45
C PRO A 222 20.56 9.19 5.31
N THR A 223 20.06 9.50 6.51
CA THR A 223 19.30 8.53 7.30
C THR A 223 17.82 8.63 6.93
N VAL A 224 17.21 7.51 6.56
CA VAL A 224 15.78 7.41 6.25
C VAL A 224 15.02 7.09 7.53
N ARG A 225 13.95 7.84 7.78
CA ARG A 225 13.05 7.67 8.92
C ARG A 225 11.63 7.50 8.43
N LEU A 226 10.97 6.41 8.80
CA LEU A 226 9.56 6.19 8.55
C LEU A 226 8.75 6.49 9.81
N LEU A 227 7.72 7.32 9.67
CA LEU A 227 6.67 7.54 10.65
C LEU A 227 5.41 6.88 10.11
N SER A 228 4.99 5.81 10.77
CA SER A 228 3.78 5.05 10.43
C SER A 228 2.97 4.77 11.69
N SER A 229 1.64 4.87 11.59
CA SER A 229 0.76 4.53 12.71
C SER A 229 0.74 3.03 12.98
N THR A 230 0.87 2.61 14.24
CA THR A 230 0.69 1.20 14.67
C THR A 230 -0.62 1.00 15.41
N GLN A 231 -1.43 2.05 15.54
CA GLN A 231 -2.70 1.99 16.24
C GLN A 231 -3.80 1.42 15.35
N GLY A 232 -4.84 0.87 15.99
CA GLY A 232 -6.05 0.45 15.31
C GLY A 232 -6.65 1.60 14.51
N ASN A 233 -7.13 1.27 13.31
CA ASN A 233 -7.91 2.21 12.52
C ASN A 233 -9.34 2.25 13.06
N ALA A 234 -9.96 3.44 13.06
CA ALA A 234 -11.39 3.51 13.29
C ALA A 234 -12.16 2.81 12.15
N GLN A 235 -13.40 2.38 12.45
CA GLN A 235 -14.24 1.70 11.46
C GLN A 235 -14.57 2.62 10.29
N ASN A 236 -14.46 2.04 9.11
CA ASN A 236 -14.55 2.70 7.81
C ASN A 236 -15.33 1.86 6.80
N VAL A 237 -16.15 2.53 5.98
CA VAL A 237 -16.98 2.01 4.92
C VAL A 237 -16.81 2.88 3.68
N SER A 238 -16.07 2.35 2.71
CA SER A 238 -15.79 3.06 1.46
C SER A 238 -16.78 2.69 0.36
N LEU A 239 -16.99 3.62 -0.57
CA LEU A 239 -17.81 3.46 -1.76
C LEU A 239 -16.94 3.72 -3.00
N GLN A 240 -16.98 2.79 -3.96
CA GLN A 240 -16.17 2.83 -5.17
C GLN A 240 -17.02 2.60 -6.42
N LEU A 241 -16.71 3.30 -7.51
CA LEU A 241 -17.25 3.03 -8.85
C LEU A 241 -16.30 2.11 -9.62
N LEU A 242 -16.78 0.94 -10.01
CA LEU A 242 -16.06 -0.01 -10.85
C LEU A 242 -16.33 0.21 -12.34
N GLY A 243 -17.52 0.73 -12.67
CA GLY A 243 -17.94 0.91 -14.05
C GLY A 243 -19.20 1.76 -14.18
N SER A 244 -19.37 2.36 -15.34
CA SER A 244 -20.56 3.14 -15.70
C SER A 244 -20.91 2.85 -17.15
N GLN A 245 -22.17 2.53 -17.41
CA GLN A 245 -22.65 2.23 -18.74
C GLN A 245 -24.05 2.78 -18.94
N ARG A 246 -24.28 3.43 -20.08
CA ARG A 246 -25.62 3.83 -20.47
C ARG A 246 -26.31 2.72 -21.27
N ILE A 247 -27.51 2.33 -20.83
CA ILE A 247 -28.39 1.37 -21.49
C ILE A 247 -29.74 2.05 -21.75
N GLY A 248 -29.93 2.54 -22.98
CA GLY A 248 -31.10 3.32 -23.37
C GLY A 248 -31.30 4.58 -22.52
N LYS A 249 -32.36 4.61 -21.72
CA LYS A 249 -32.73 5.73 -20.83
C LYS A 249 -32.18 5.58 -19.40
N GLU A 250 -31.45 4.51 -19.12
CA GLU A 250 -30.87 4.24 -17.81
C GLU A 250 -29.35 4.32 -17.88
N LEU A 251 -28.75 4.84 -16.81
CA LEU A 251 -27.32 4.72 -16.52
C LEU A 251 -27.17 3.63 -15.47
N VAL A 252 -26.42 2.59 -15.80
CA VAL A 252 -26.07 1.48 -14.91
C VAL A 252 -24.68 1.74 -14.37
N LEU A 253 -24.60 1.87 -13.04
CA LEU A 253 -23.37 2.07 -12.30
C LEU A 253 -23.02 0.78 -11.55
N ASP A 254 -21.84 0.25 -11.79
CA ASP A 254 -21.29 -0.88 -11.05
C ASP A 254 -20.52 -0.32 -9.85
N LEU A 255 -21.02 -0.60 -8.64
CA LEU A 255 -20.49 -0.03 -7.40
C LEU A 255 -19.98 -1.14 -6.47
N GLN A 256 -18.98 -0.80 -5.68
CA GLN A 256 -18.45 -1.65 -4.61
C GLN A 256 -18.48 -0.88 -3.30
N VAL A 257 -19.02 -1.52 -2.26
CA VAL A 257 -18.86 -1.11 -0.87
C VAL A 257 -17.83 -2.02 -0.23
N GLN A 258 -16.90 -1.43 0.51
CA GLN A 258 -15.92 -2.15 1.31
C GLN A 258 -15.97 -1.69 2.76
N ARG A 259 -16.03 -2.66 3.67
CA ARG A 259 -16.05 -2.46 5.11
C ARG A 259 -14.72 -2.93 5.70
N SER A 260 -14.25 -2.19 6.68
CA SER A 260 -13.04 -2.53 7.46
C SER A 260 -13.31 -3.40 8.68
N ASP A 261 -14.59 -3.63 9.03
CA ASP A 261 -14.97 -4.56 10.10
C ASP A 261 -14.94 -6.02 9.62
N ASP A 262 -15.27 -6.95 10.51
CA ASP A 262 -15.25 -8.38 10.17
C ASP A 262 -16.37 -8.81 9.20
N GLY A 263 -17.31 -7.91 8.86
CA GLY A 263 -18.43 -8.17 7.97
C GLY A 263 -19.44 -9.18 8.50
N SER A 264 -19.38 -9.54 9.80
CA SER A 264 -20.21 -10.59 10.40
C SER A 264 -21.68 -10.21 10.50
N ALA A 265 -21.97 -8.93 10.77
CA ALA A 265 -23.31 -8.38 10.85
C ALA A 265 -23.69 -7.58 9.60
N SER A 266 -24.94 -7.73 9.15
CA SER A 266 -25.50 -6.90 8.08
C SER A 266 -25.62 -5.44 8.52
N LEU A 267 -25.16 -4.51 7.69
CA LEU A 267 -25.13 -3.07 7.98
C LEU A 267 -26.08 -2.34 7.04
N ARG A 268 -27.01 -1.55 7.59
CA ARG A 268 -27.95 -0.74 6.80
C ARG A 268 -27.50 0.70 6.73
N LEU A 269 -27.21 1.18 5.52
CA LEU A 269 -26.70 2.51 5.25
C LEU A 269 -27.63 3.25 4.27
N PRO A 270 -27.95 4.54 4.51
CA PRO A 270 -28.63 5.34 3.50
C PRO A 270 -27.64 5.72 2.38
N LEU A 271 -27.91 5.24 1.17
CA LEU A 271 -27.24 5.65 -0.06
C LEU A 271 -27.93 6.89 -0.61
N SER A 272 -27.25 8.03 -0.54
CA SER A 272 -27.73 9.28 -1.12
C SER A 272 -27.32 9.36 -2.58
N ILE A 273 -28.25 9.70 -3.47
CA ILE A 273 -28.04 9.81 -4.91
C ILE A 273 -28.47 11.20 -5.34
N SER A 274 -27.50 12.03 -5.70
CA SER A 274 -27.72 13.33 -6.32
C SER A 274 -27.55 13.20 -7.83
N HIS A 275 -28.59 13.54 -8.58
CA HIS A 275 -28.58 13.52 -10.05
C HIS A 275 -29.10 14.85 -10.57
N MET A 276 -28.26 15.61 -11.27
CA MET A 276 -28.61 16.95 -11.78
C MET A 276 -29.21 17.90 -10.71
N GLY A 277 -28.77 17.75 -9.46
CA GLY A 277 -29.24 18.54 -8.31
C GLY A 277 -30.46 17.98 -7.58
N ALA A 278 -31.17 16.99 -8.15
CA ALA A 278 -32.21 16.27 -7.43
C ALA A 278 -31.58 15.19 -6.54
N VAL A 279 -31.91 15.21 -5.24
CA VAL A 279 -31.37 14.24 -4.27
C VAL A 279 -32.44 13.24 -3.89
N THR A 280 -32.10 11.96 -3.98
CA THR A 280 -32.90 10.83 -3.49
C THR A 280 -32.07 10.03 -2.50
N SER A 281 -32.73 9.28 -1.62
CA SER A 281 -32.07 8.45 -0.62
C SER A 281 -32.74 7.09 -0.58
N GLU A 282 -31.93 6.04 -0.54
CA GLU A 282 -32.38 4.65 -0.50
C GLU A 282 -31.57 3.89 0.56
N THR A 283 -32.17 2.88 1.17
CA THR A 283 -31.46 2.05 2.15
C THR A 283 -30.71 0.92 1.46
N LEU A 284 -29.38 0.92 1.60
CA LEU A 284 -28.49 -0.14 1.18
C LEU A 284 -28.22 -1.10 2.36
N GLU A 285 -28.44 -2.39 2.17
CA GLU A 285 -28.13 -3.41 3.17
C GLU A 285 -26.85 -4.16 2.78
N VAL A 286 -25.75 -3.85 3.43
CA VAL A 286 -24.41 -4.37 3.13
C VAL A 286 -24.12 -5.59 3.98
N SER A 287 -23.91 -6.74 3.35
CA SER A 287 -23.55 -8.00 4.00
C SER A 287 -22.13 -8.43 3.63
N GLY A 288 -21.32 -8.86 4.60
CA GLY A 288 -19.91 -9.19 4.41
C GLY A 288 -19.00 -7.96 4.34
N GLN A 289 -17.69 -8.20 4.18
CA GLN A 289 -16.67 -7.13 4.12
C GLN A 289 -16.65 -6.41 2.77
N GLN A 290 -17.07 -7.07 1.70
CA GLN A 290 -17.15 -6.50 0.37
C GLN A 290 -18.48 -6.86 -0.25
N MET A 291 -19.14 -5.86 -0.85
CA MET A 291 -20.40 -6.03 -1.55
C MET A 291 -20.35 -5.26 -2.85
N ARG A 292 -20.58 -5.95 -3.97
CA ARG A 292 -20.77 -5.30 -5.26
C ARG A 292 -22.24 -5.31 -5.65
N PHE A 293 -22.71 -4.21 -6.21
CA PHE A 293 -24.09 -4.06 -6.65
C PHE A 293 -24.19 -3.12 -7.85
N GLN A 294 -25.30 -3.22 -8.58
CA GLN A 294 -25.58 -2.34 -9.70
C GLN A 294 -26.65 -1.33 -9.32
N LYS A 295 -26.38 -0.04 -9.58
CA LYS A 295 -27.38 1.02 -9.42
C LYS A 295 -27.82 1.53 -10.79
N ARG A 296 -29.14 1.54 -11.02
CA ARG A 296 -29.74 2.12 -12.23
C ARG A 296 -30.28 3.51 -11.93
N ILE A 297 -29.91 4.48 -12.75
CA ILE A 297 -30.33 5.88 -12.66
C ILE A 297 -31.03 6.26 -13.97
N GLY A 298 -32.26 6.78 -13.88
CA GLY A 298 -32.98 7.27 -15.06
C GLY A 298 -32.35 8.57 -15.57
N VAL A 299 -31.74 8.55 -16.76
CA VAL A 299 -31.00 9.70 -17.33
C VAL A 299 -31.75 10.41 -18.46
N GLY A 300 -33.00 10.04 -18.74
CA GLY A 300 -33.84 10.67 -19.77
C GLY A 300 -33.49 10.24 -21.20
N GLU A 301 -33.74 11.12 -22.18
CA GLU A 301 -33.56 10.82 -23.61
C GLU A 301 -32.09 10.59 -24.00
N GLU A 302 -31.85 9.80 -25.06
CA GLU A 302 -30.52 9.35 -25.49
C GLU A 302 -29.49 10.46 -25.77
N LYS A 303 -29.93 11.70 -26.03
CA LYS A 303 -29.04 12.85 -26.25
C LYS A 303 -28.66 13.61 -24.97
N SER A 304 -29.23 13.22 -23.83
CA SER A 304 -28.95 13.89 -22.56
C SER A 304 -27.51 13.66 -22.13
N GLN A 305 -26.90 14.69 -21.58
CA GLN A 305 -25.67 14.61 -20.82
C GLN A 305 -25.97 15.07 -19.40
N GLY A 306 -25.19 14.61 -18.44
CA GLY A 306 -25.38 15.00 -17.06
C GLY A 306 -24.34 14.39 -16.15
N TYR A 307 -24.53 14.66 -14.87
CA TYR A 307 -23.64 14.20 -13.83
C TYR A 307 -24.39 14.01 -12.52
N GLY A 308 -23.74 13.36 -11.59
CA GLY A 308 -24.25 13.18 -10.24
C GLY A 308 -23.21 12.66 -9.28
N LEU A 309 -23.68 12.44 -8.06
CA LEU A 309 -22.91 11.99 -6.92
C LEU A 309 -23.70 10.89 -6.20
N LEU A 310 -23.01 9.81 -5.84
CA LEU A 310 -23.47 8.86 -4.85
C LEU A 310 -22.63 9.03 -3.59
N SER A 311 -23.27 9.01 -2.43
CA SER A 311 -22.56 9.07 -1.15
C SER A 311 -23.20 8.19 -0.09
N LEU A 312 -22.35 7.60 0.74
CA LEU A 312 -22.71 6.99 2.02
C LEU A 312 -22.60 8.03 3.15
N PRO A 313 -23.10 7.75 4.37
CA PRO A 313 -22.82 8.59 5.52
C PRO A 313 -21.31 8.72 5.75
N ALA A 314 -20.86 9.93 6.10
CA ALA A 314 -19.47 10.13 6.48
C ALA A 314 -19.13 9.36 7.77
N ASP A 315 -17.94 8.77 7.80
CA ASP A 315 -17.42 7.96 8.88
C ASP A 315 -15.96 8.34 9.20
N ALA A 316 -15.12 7.39 9.59
CA ALA A 316 -13.71 7.62 9.94
C ALA A 316 -12.85 8.12 8.77
N ASN A 317 -13.28 7.96 7.51
CA ASN A 317 -12.62 8.57 6.37
C ASN A 317 -13.59 9.44 5.55
N VAL A 318 -13.33 10.74 5.55
CA VAL A 318 -14.19 11.70 4.86
C VAL A 318 -13.99 11.74 3.34
N ARG A 319 -13.09 10.93 2.78
CA ARG A 319 -12.65 11.02 1.37
C ARG A 319 -13.09 9.85 0.49
N ASP A 320 -13.48 8.72 1.06
CA ASP A 320 -13.74 7.48 0.32
C ASP A 320 -15.21 7.03 0.33
N HIS A 321 -16.10 7.77 1.01
CA HIS A 321 -17.54 7.48 1.08
C HIS A 321 -18.33 8.08 -0.11
N ARG A 322 -17.65 8.61 -1.14
CA ARG A 322 -18.25 9.42 -2.21
C ARG A 322 -17.75 9.04 -3.59
N VAL A 323 -18.68 9.01 -4.53
CA VAL A 323 -18.42 8.65 -5.92
C VAL A 323 -19.16 9.59 -6.86
N HIS A 324 -18.43 10.23 -7.75
CA HIS A 324 -18.97 11.06 -8.82
C HIS A 324 -19.16 10.23 -10.09
N PHE A 325 -20.19 10.55 -10.85
CA PHE A 325 -20.39 9.99 -12.18
C PHE A 325 -20.80 11.08 -13.16
N SER A 326 -20.44 10.88 -14.43
CA SER A 326 -20.96 11.67 -15.54
C SER A 326 -21.36 10.74 -16.67
N TYR A 327 -22.21 11.25 -17.56
CA TYR A 327 -22.66 10.52 -18.73
C TYR A 327 -22.94 11.51 -19.87
N THR A 328 -22.76 11.03 -21.09
CA THR A 328 -23.08 11.77 -22.32
C THR A 328 -24.21 11.11 -23.09
N ALA A 329 -24.50 11.66 -24.27
CA ALA A 329 -25.36 11.03 -25.24
C ALA A 329 -24.89 9.59 -25.54
N ALA A 330 -25.85 8.67 -25.68
CA ALA A 330 -25.56 7.26 -25.97
C ALA A 330 -24.81 7.15 -27.31
N GLN A 331 -23.57 6.63 -27.27
CA GLN A 331 -22.80 6.35 -28.48
C GLN A 331 -23.10 4.94 -28.98
N PRO A 332 -23.13 4.72 -30.31
CA PRO A 332 -23.29 3.39 -30.88
C PRO A 332 -22.02 2.56 -30.63
N ILE A 333 -22.17 1.45 -29.91
CA ILE A 333 -21.13 0.47 -29.66
C ILE A 333 -21.13 -0.52 -30.82
N LYS A 334 -20.06 -0.55 -31.61
CA LYS A 334 -19.94 -1.45 -32.76
C LYS A 334 -19.02 -2.62 -32.43
N THR A 335 -19.41 -3.81 -32.86
CA THR A 335 -18.58 -5.02 -32.81
C THR A 335 -18.42 -5.56 -34.22
N LEU A 336 -17.17 -5.80 -34.63
CA LEU A 336 -16.88 -6.39 -35.93
C LEU A 336 -16.80 -7.92 -35.79
N VAL A 337 -17.59 -8.65 -36.57
CA VAL A 337 -17.53 -10.12 -36.63
C VAL A 337 -16.93 -10.51 -37.98
N VAL A 338 -15.73 -11.09 -37.94
CA VAL A 338 -15.00 -11.55 -39.13
C VAL A 338 -15.09 -13.07 -39.18
N GLY A 339 -15.66 -13.59 -40.25
CA GLY A 339 -15.77 -15.03 -40.45
C GLY A 339 -16.61 -15.39 -41.66
N GLU A 340 -16.57 -16.65 -42.05
CA GLU A 340 -17.45 -17.15 -43.10
C GLU A 340 -18.91 -17.15 -42.63
N SER A 341 -19.83 -16.88 -43.55
CA SER A 341 -21.26 -16.91 -43.24
C SER A 341 -21.67 -18.31 -42.77
N GLY A 342 -22.26 -18.40 -41.58
CA GLY A 342 -22.59 -19.69 -40.97
C GLY A 342 -23.25 -19.56 -39.61
N GLU A 343 -23.36 -20.69 -38.91
CA GLU A 343 -23.91 -20.75 -37.56
C GLU A 343 -23.06 -19.96 -36.55
N SER A 344 -21.73 -20.13 -36.60
CA SER A 344 -20.82 -19.42 -35.69
C SER A 344 -20.95 -17.91 -35.75
N THR A 345 -20.93 -17.31 -36.95
CA THR A 345 -21.03 -15.86 -37.12
C THR A 345 -22.39 -15.31 -36.69
N LYS A 346 -23.47 -16.09 -36.79
CA LYS A 346 -24.79 -15.72 -36.26
C LYS A 346 -24.81 -15.67 -34.74
N TYR A 347 -24.30 -16.71 -34.06
CA TYR A 347 -24.21 -16.72 -32.60
C TYR A 347 -23.32 -15.60 -32.08
N LEU A 348 -22.16 -15.38 -32.71
CA LEU A 348 -21.25 -14.29 -32.34
C LEU A 348 -21.89 -12.91 -32.52
N ALA A 349 -22.59 -12.67 -33.64
CA ALA A 349 -23.29 -11.41 -33.86
C ALA A 349 -24.43 -11.19 -32.87
N ALA A 350 -25.21 -12.23 -32.55
CA ALA A 350 -26.27 -12.18 -31.55
C ALA A 350 -25.73 -11.93 -30.14
N ALA A 351 -24.60 -12.56 -29.78
CA ALA A 351 -23.93 -12.34 -28.51
C ALA A 351 -23.31 -10.94 -28.40
N ALA A 352 -22.87 -10.36 -29.52
CA ALA A 352 -22.30 -9.01 -29.58
C ALA A 352 -23.33 -7.89 -29.54
N ALA A 353 -24.55 -8.13 -30.01
CA ALA A 353 -25.65 -7.16 -30.02
C ALA A 353 -27.00 -7.84 -29.66
N PRO A 354 -27.18 -8.27 -28.40
CA PRO A 354 -28.39 -8.94 -27.95
C PRO A 354 -29.59 -7.98 -27.95
N GLN A 355 -30.79 -8.54 -28.13
CA GLN A 355 -32.03 -7.76 -28.09
C GLN A 355 -32.18 -7.05 -26.73
N GLY A 356 -32.53 -5.76 -26.77
CA GLY A 356 -32.65 -4.91 -25.58
C GLY A 356 -31.48 -3.94 -25.36
N TYR A 357 -30.33 -4.15 -26.01
CA TYR A 357 -29.17 -3.25 -25.96
C TYR A 357 -29.16 -2.33 -27.18
N ALA A 358 -30.04 -1.31 -27.19
CA ALA A 358 -30.35 -0.49 -28.37
C ALA A 358 -29.15 0.23 -29.01
N ASN A 359 -28.09 0.48 -28.26
CA ASN A 359 -26.87 1.14 -28.74
C ASN A 359 -25.81 0.15 -29.28
N GLN A 360 -25.96 -1.15 -29.09
CA GLN A 360 -25.01 -2.15 -29.59
C GLN A 360 -25.37 -2.60 -31.01
N ARG A 361 -24.36 -2.71 -31.88
CA ARG A 361 -24.50 -3.18 -33.26
C ARG A 361 -23.38 -4.14 -33.62
N ALA A 362 -23.73 -5.28 -34.21
CA ALA A 362 -22.77 -6.21 -34.79
C ALA A 362 -22.73 -6.04 -36.31
N GLU A 363 -21.54 -5.88 -36.87
CA GLU A 363 -21.30 -5.88 -38.32
C GLU A 363 -20.57 -7.17 -38.69
N VAL A 364 -21.19 -7.99 -39.54
CA VAL A 364 -20.61 -9.26 -39.98
C VAL A 364 -20.00 -9.09 -41.36
N ILE A 365 -18.72 -9.42 -41.50
CA ILE A 365 -17.99 -9.35 -42.77
C ILE A 365 -17.27 -10.66 -43.08
N SER A 366 -17.03 -10.91 -44.35
CA SER A 366 -16.17 -12.01 -44.78
C SER A 366 -14.69 -11.68 -44.51
N PRO A 367 -13.82 -12.69 -44.34
CA PRO A 367 -12.38 -12.46 -44.13
C PRO A 367 -11.71 -11.72 -45.30
N ARG A 368 -12.29 -11.83 -46.50
CA ARG A 368 -11.79 -11.17 -47.72
C ARG A 368 -12.08 -9.67 -47.72
N ASP A 369 -13.14 -9.24 -47.04
CA ASP A 369 -13.55 -7.84 -46.98
C ASP A 369 -12.92 -7.06 -45.82
N PHE A 370 -12.10 -7.72 -44.99
CA PHE A 370 -11.48 -7.11 -43.81
C PHE A 370 -10.66 -5.86 -44.12
N ASP A 371 -10.01 -5.80 -45.28
CA ASP A 371 -9.16 -4.67 -45.67
C ASP A 371 -9.95 -3.36 -45.80
N SER A 372 -11.25 -3.45 -46.11
CA SER A 372 -12.13 -2.28 -46.14
C SER A 372 -12.40 -1.67 -44.77
N LYS A 373 -12.17 -2.44 -43.68
CA LYS A 373 -12.44 -2.06 -42.29
C LYS A 373 -11.18 -1.89 -41.45
N ALA A 374 -10.04 -2.40 -41.88
CA ALA A 374 -8.77 -2.35 -41.15
C ALA A 374 -8.37 -0.92 -40.72
N GLY A 375 -8.67 0.09 -41.53
CA GLY A 375 -8.41 1.51 -41.22
C GLY A 375 -9.41 2.17 -40.25
N GLN A 376 -10.46 1.47 -39.83
CA GLN A 376 -11.53 2.01 -38.97
C GLN A 376 -11.71 1.20 -37.68
N LEU A 377 -10.75 0.32 -37.35
CA LEU A 377 -10.83 -0.56 -36.18
C LEU A 377 -10.98 0.20 -34.86
N GLU A 378 -10.44 1.42 -34.77
CA GLU A 378 -10.62 2.33 -33.63
C GLU A 378 -12.09 2.60 -33.27
N SER A 379 -13.01 2.49 -34.23
CA SER A 379 -14.45 2.71 -34.01
C SER A 379 -15.21 1.49 -33.50
N TYR A 380 -14.55 0.33 -33.37
CA TYR A 380 -15.16 -0.91 -32.90
C TYR A 380 -14.72 -1.24 -31.47
N ALA A 381 -15.68 -1.48 -30.58
CA ALA A 381 -15.43 -1.89 -29.20
C ALA A 381 -14.69 -3.23 -29.13
N ALA A 382 -15.15 -4.21 -29.91
CA ALA A 382 -14.53 -5.53 -30.01
C ALA A 382 -14.48 -6.03 -31.45
N VAL A 383 -13.54 -6.95 -31.71
CA VAL A 383 -13.43 -7.71 -32.96
C VAL A 383 -13.53 -9.20 -32.63
N LEU A 384 -14.50 -9.89 -33.20
CA LEU A 384 -14.70 -11.34 -33.08
C LEU A 384 -14.21 -12.00 -34.36
N TRP A 385 -13.16 -12.81 -34.26
CA TRP A 385 -12.45 -13.41 -35.39
C TRP A 385 -12.64 -14.93 -35.41
N SER A 386 -13.42 -15.44 -36.34
CA SER A 386 -13.84 -16.85 -36.42
C SER A 386 -13.34 -17.57 -37.68
N THR A 387 -12.13 -17.24 -38.10
CA THR A 387 -11.46 -17.78 -39.29
C THR A 387 -9.95 -17.92 -39.05
N ASN A 388 -9.19 -18.34 -40.06
CA ASN A 388 -7.73 -18.44 -40.01
C ASN A 388 -7.11 -17.13 -39.57
N PHE A 389 -5.95 -17.19 -38.90
CA PHE A 389 -5.26 -15.98 -38.48
C PHE A 389 -5.01 -15.04 -39.66
N PRO A 390 -5.11 -13.72 -39.43
CA PRO A 390 -4.86 -12.72 -40.47
C PRO A 390 -3.43 -12.88 -41.02
N ALA A 391 -3.26 -12.67 -42.33
CA ALA A 391 -1.94 -12.57 -42.94
C ALA A 391 -1.10 -11.45 -42.28
N ALA A 392 0.22 -11.52 -42.39
CA ALA A 392 1.14 -10.61 -41.68
C ALA A 392 0.80 -9.11 -41.84
N GLU A 393 0.45 -8.69 -43.06
CA GLU A 393 0.05 -7.31 -43.36
C GLU A 393 -1.21 -6.88 -42.59
N LYS A 394 -2.22 -7.77 -42.50
CA LYS A 394 -3.47 -7.53 -41.78
C LYS A 394 -3.30 -7.60 -40.26
N SER A 395 -2.30 -8.37 -39.81
CA SER A 395 -1.98 -8.49 -38.39
C SER A 395 -1.55 -7.16 -37.78
N GLN A 396 -0.89 -6.27 -38.53
CA GLN A 396 -0.42 -4.99 -38.01
C GLN A 396 -1.58 -4.09 -37.56
N ALA A 397 -2.68 -4.03 -38.33
CA ALA A 397 -3.85 -3.23 -37.98
C ALA A 397 -4.50 -3.72 -36.67
N LEU A 398 -4.54 -5.04 -36.46
CA LEU A 398 -5.07 -5.65 -35.24
C LEU A 398 -4.13 -5.47 -34.04
N GLN A 399 -2.81 -5.43 -34.26
CA GLN A 399 -1.83 -5.11 -33.21
C GLN A 399 -1.99 -3.67 -32.72
N VAL A 400 -2.06 -2.70 -33.65
CA VAL A 400 -2.33 -1.29 -33.30
C VAL A 400 -3.67 -1.15 -32.57
N TYR A 401 -4.69 -1.89 -33.01
CA TYR A 401 -5.98 -1.94 -32.33
C TYR A 401 -5.88 -2.44 -30.88
N LEU A 402 -5.08 -3.47 -30.62
CA LEU A 402 -4.82 -3.98 -29.26
C LEU A 402 -4.05 -2.95 -28.41
N GLU A 403 -3.01 -2.32 -28.97
CA GLU A 403 -2.23 -1.29 -28.27
C GLU A 403 -3.13 -0.12 -27.82
N GLN A 404 -4.14 0.21 -28.63
CA GLN A 404 -5.16 1.22 -28.31
C GLN A 404 -6.24 0.75 -27.32
N GLY A 405 -6.12 -0.45 -26.73
CA GLY A 405 -7.08 -0.99 -25.75
C GLY A 405 -8.23 -1.80 -26.34
N GLY A 406 -8.13 -2.21 -27.60
CA GLY A 406 -9.15 -3.02 -28.27
C GLY A 406 -9.27 -4.44 -27.69
N GLN A 407 -10.44 -5.05 -27.89
CA GLN A 407 -10.72 -6.41 -27.43
C GLN A 407 -10.88 -7.34 -28.63
N LEU A 408 -10.02 -8.34 -28.74
CA LEU A 408 -9.96 -9.25 -29.88
C LEU A 408 -10.23 -10.68 -29.43
N LEU A 409 -11.28 -11.31 -29.97
CA LEU A 409 -11.66 -12.68 -29.61
C LEU A 409 -11.43 -13.58 -30.81
N PHE A 410 -10.44 -14.46 -30.72
CA PHE A 410 -10.16 -15.48 -31.71
C PHE A 410 -10.90 -16.78 -31.40
N PHE A 411 -11.49 -17.34 -32.44
CA PHE A 411 -12.11 -18.66 -32.47
C PHE A 411 -11.45 -19.50 -33.56
N PRO A 412 -11.40 -20.83 -33.41
CA PRO A 412 -10.64 -21.66 -34.31
C PRO A 412 -11.29 -21.71 -35.70
N PRO A 413 -10.48 -21.85 -36.78
CA PRO A 413 -11.01 -21.98 -38.13
C PRO A 413 -11.64 -23.35 -38.36
N LYS A 414 -12.66 -23.41 -39.23
CA LYS A 414 -13.22 -24.71 -39.68
C LYS A 414 -12.26 -25.49 -40.58
N GLN A 415 -11.40 -24.79 -41.32
CA GLN A 415 -10.36 -25.35 -42.18
C GLN A 415 -9.03 -24.70 -41.85
N GLN A 416 -8.07 -25.49 -41.38
CA GLN A 416 -6.80 -24.98 -40.88
C GLN A 416 -5.85 -24.64 -42.04
N GLU A 417 -5.38 -23.39 -42.04
CA GLU A 417 -4.22 -22.95 -42.82
C GLU A 417 -3.06 -22.63 -41.87
N GLN A 418 -1.83 -22.68 -42.37
CA GLN A 418 -0.66 -22.26 -41.59
C GLN A 418 -0.72 -20.75 -41.35
N GLY A 419 -0.63 -20.35 -40.09
CA GLY A 419 -0.62 -18.95 -39.69
C GLY A 419 -0.44 -18.79 -38.19
N SER A 420 0.02 -17.61 -37.78
CA SER A 420 0.19 -17.24 -36.38
C SER A 420 -0.14 -15.77 -36.19
N PHE A 421 -0.66 -15.43 -35.02
CA PHE A 421 -0.86 -14.05 -34.59
C PHE A 421 -0.07 -13.81 -33.31
N LEU A 422 0.88 -12.87 -33.32
CA LEU A 422 1.78 -12.61 -32.18
C LEU A 422 2.40 -13.91 -31.63
N GLY A 423 2.97 -14.73 -32.52
CA GLY A 423 3.57 -16.02 -32.14
C GLY A 423 2.59 -17.11 -31.69
N VAL A 424 1.30 -16.82 -31.53
CA VAL A 424 0.27 -17.81 -31.19
C VAL A 424 -0.24 -18.48 -32.46
N ALA A 425 -0.19 -19.81 -32.50
CA ALA A 425 -0.70 -20.63 -33.60
C ALA A 425 -1.76 -21.63 -33.10
N TRP A 426 -2.65 -22.05 -33.99
CA TRP A 426 -3.61 -23.12 -33.70
C TRP A 426 -2.95 -24.49 -33.85
N ALA A 427 -3.12 -25.35 -32.84
CA ALA A 427 -2.72 -26.75 -32.89
C ALA A 427 -3.58 -27.54 -33.88
N THR A 428 -3.34 -28.85 -34.00
CA THR A 428 -4.24 -29.75 -34.73
C THR A 428 -5.60 -29.86 -34.05
N VAL A 429 -6.67 -29.98 -34.85
CA VAL A 429 -8.04 -30.19 -34.35
C VAL A 429 -8.11 -31.55 -33.65
N ASP A 430 -8.61 -31.54 -32.41
CA ASP A 430 -8.86 -32.73 -31.61
C ASP A 430 -10.37 -33.01 -31.55
N THR A 431 -10.75 -34.29 -31.64
CA THR A 431 -12.14 -34.74 -31.68
C THR A 431 -12.41 -35.71 -30.53
N ALA A 432 -13.46 -35.44 -29.76
CA ALA A 432 -13.85 -36.26 -28.64
C ALA A 432 -14.18 -37.69 -29.09
N PRO A 433 -13.90 -38.71 -28.26
CA PRO A 433 -14.31 -40.09 -28.55
C PRO A 433 -15.82 -40.20 -28.76
N SER A 434 -16.26 -41.18 -29.55
CA SER A 434 -17.69 -41.38 -29.87
C SER A 434 -18.55 -41.44 -28.61
N GLY A 435 -19.61 -40.62 -28.56
CA GLY A 435 -20.53 -40.52 -27.42
C GLY A 435 -19.99 -39.76 -26.21
N LYS A 436 -18.79 -39.17 -26.30
CA LYS A 436 -18.20 -38.31 -25.26
C LYS A 436 -18.09 -36.86 -25.76
N PHE A 437 -17.86 -35.96 -24.81
CA PHE A 437 -17.62 -34.54 -25.06
C PHE A 437 -16.42 -34.09 -24.22
N PHE A 438 -15.68 -33.13 -24.72
CA PHE A 438 -14.78 -32.33 -23.89
C PHE A 438 -15.63 -31.43 -22.99
N LEU A 439 -15.31 -31.43 -21.70
CA LEU A 439 -16.02 -30.68 -20.67
C LEU A 439 -15.11 -29.63 -20.06
N LEU A 440 -15.68 -28.48 -19.70
CA LEU A 440 -14.92 -27.47 -18.97
C LEU A 440 -14.75 -27.91 -17.51
N GLU A 441 -13.51 -28.04 -17.06
CA GLU A 441 -13.18 -28.54 -15.72
C GLU A 441 -12.86 -27.40 -14.75
N ASP A 442 -11.91 -26.54 -15.10
CA ASP A 442 -11.42 -25.47 -14.23
C ASP A 442 -11.33 -24.13 -14.97
N TRP A 443 -11.53 -23.04 -14.23
CA TRP A 443 -11.35 -21.68 -14.72
C TRP A 443 -11.13 -20.69 -13.58
N ARG A 444 -10.40 -19.62 -13.87
CA ARG A 444 -10.23 -18.50 -12.93
C ARG A 444 -11.55 -17.78 -12.71
N ARG A 445 -11.98 -17.71 -11.45
CA ARG A 445 -13.29 -17.18 -11.05
C ARG A 445 -13.29 -15.68 -10.75
N ASP A 446 -12.11 -15.12 -10.52
CA ASP A 446 -11.88 -13.72 -10.19
C ASP A 446 -11.42 -12.89 -11.40
N ASP A 447 -10.89 -13.55 -12.44
CA ASP A 447 -10.24 -12.90 -13.59
C ASP A 447 -10.78 -13.37 -14.95
N GLY A 448 -10.74 -12.46 -15.92
CA GLY A 448 -11.04 -12.69 -17.33
C GLY A 448 -12.52 -12.81 -17.72
N LEU A 449 -12.77 -13.21 -18.97
CA LEU A 449 -14.11 -13.25 -19.55
C LEU A 449 -15.05 -14.26 -18.88
N LEU A 450 -14.50 -15.26 -18.18
CA LEU A 450 -15.25 -16.33 -17.50
C LEU A 450 -15.37 -16.14 -15.99
N ARG A 451 -14.94 -14.99 -15.45
CA ARG A 451 -15.08 -14.65 -14.03
C ARG A 451 -16.51 -14.80 -13.52
N ASP A 452 -16.67 -14.94 -12.23
CA ASP A 452 -17.98 -15.03 -11.57
C ASP A 452 -18.78 -13.73 -11.78
N THR A 453 -20.09 -13.79 -11.57
CA THR A 453 -20.94 -12.59 -11.66
C THR A 453 -20.56 -11.58 -10.58
N ILE A 454 -21.11 -10.37 -10.68
CA ILE A 454 -20.91 -9.31 -9.66
C ILE A 454 -21.34 -9.79 -8.26
N HIS A 455 -22.27 -10.74 -8.19
CA HIS A 455 -22.74 -11.37 -6.94
C HIS A 455 -21.94 -12.61 -6.52
N GLY A 456 -20.80 -12.90 -7.15
CA GLY A 456 -19.96 -14.05 -6.85
C GLY A 456 -20.54 -15.41 -7.28
N GLN A 457 -21.52 -15.41 -8.21
CA GLN A 457 -22.06 -16.65 -8.73
C GLN A 457 -21.21 -17.14 -9.92
N PRO A 458 -20.75 -18.41 -9.91
CA PRO A 458 -19.98 -18.94 -11.02
C PRO A 458 -20.83 -19.08 -12.28
N LEU A 459 -20.21 -18.84 -13.44
CA LEU A 459 -20.83 -19.18 -14.71
C LEU A 459 -21.06 -20.70 -14.79
N LEU A 460 -22.13 -21.12 -15.46
CA LEU A 460 -22.46 -22.53 -15.64
C LEU A 460 -21.58 -23.17 -16.73
N GLY A 461 -20.26 -23.15 -16.54
CA GLY A 461 -19.28 -23.64 -17.52
C GLY A 461 -19.44 -25.13 -17.87
N GLN A 462 -19.92 -25.93 -16.92
CA GLN A 462 -20.24 -27.35 -17.13
C GLN A 462 -21.38 -27.60 -18.13
N SER A 463 -22.13 -26.56 -18.54
CA SER A 463 -23.13 -26.66 -19.60
C SER A 463 -22.52 -26.81 -21.00
N LEU A 464 -21.23 -26.47 -21.16
CA LEU A 464 -20.50 -26.64 -22.41
C LEU A 464 -20.23 -28.12 -22.68
N ARG A 465 -20.56 -28.54 -23.90
CA ARG A 465 -20.33 -29.85 -24.48
C ARG A 465 -19.66 -29.64 -25.84
N ALA A 466 -18.37 -29.96 -25.94
CA ALA A 466 -17.62 -29.85 -27.18
C ALA A 466 -17.29 -31.22 -27.78
N ILE A 467 -17.58 -31.38 -29.06
CA ILE A 467 -17.23 -32.53 -29.90
C ILE A 467 -15.83 -32.33 -30.49
N LYS A 468 -15.49 -31.09 -30.84
CA LYS A 468 -14.18 -30.71 -31.38
C LYS A 468 -13.61 -29.57 -30.58
N LYS A 469 -12.29 -29.56 -30.45
CA LYS A 469 -11.53 -28.42 -29.94
C LYS A 469 -10.26 -28.25 -30.74
N GLN A 470 -9.74 -27.03 -30.71
CA GLN A 470 -8.46 -26.70 -31.30
C GLN A 470 -7.77 -25.71 -30.38
N VAL A 471 -6.76 -26.19 -29.67
CA VAL A 471 -6.04 -25.40 -28.67
C VAL A 471 -4.98 -24.54 -29.32
N VAL A 472 -4.54 -23.49 -28.63
CA VAL A 472 -3.41 -22.67 -29.06
C VAL A 472 -2.09 -23.27 -28.58
N GLU A 473 -1.08 -23.27 -29.44
CA GLU A 473 0.28 -23.67 -29.08
C GLU A 473 1.01 -22.50 -28.41
N LYS A 474 1.78 -22.80 -27.35
CA LYS A 474 2.56 -21.79 -26.62
C LYS A 474 3.78 -21.36 -27.46
N GLY A 475 3.65 -20.23 -28.15
CA GLY A 475 4.75 -19.65 -28.94
C GLY A 475 5.45 -18.43 -28.31
N GLU A 476 4.88 -17.78 -27.29
CA GLU A 476 5.41 -16.51 -26.78
C GLU A 476 5.33 -16.37 -25.24
N GLN A 477 6.21 -15.54 -24.67
CA GLN A 477 6.11 -15.09 -23.28
C GLN A 477 4.83 -14.23 -23.11
N GLY A 478 4.00 -14.55 -22.11
CA GLY A 478 2.83 -13.75 -21.75
C GLY A 478 1.45 -14.36 -22.08
N LEU A 479 1.38 -15.50 -22.80
CA LEU A 479 0.12 -16.22 -22.98
C LEU A 479 -0.30 -16.90 -21.66
N THR A 480 -1.41 -16.45 -21.08
CA THR A 480 -1.92 -16.95 -19.80
C THR A 480 -3.16 -17.82 -20.02
N THR A 481 -3.15 -19.07 -19.56
CA THR A 481 -4.33 -19.93 -19.57
C THR A 481 -5.26 -19.56 -18.42
N LEU A 482 -6.54 -19.37 -18.74
CA LEU A 482 -7.56 -18.94 -17.77
C LEU A 482 -8.65 -19.98 -17.54
N ALA A 483 -8.84 -20.91 -18.48
CA ALA A 483 -9.75 -22.03 -18.33
C ALA A 483 -9.23 -23.25 -19.06
N THR A 484 -9.52 -24.45 -18.54
CA THR A 484 -9.04 -25.73 -19.06
C THR A 484 -10.16 -26.73 -19.25
N TRP A 485 -9.99 -27.58 -20.26
CA TRP A 485 -10.79 -28.78 -20.47
C TRP A 485 -10.45 -29.85 -19.43
N ASP A 486 -11.29 -30.89 -19.38
CA ASP A 486 -11.18 -32.10 -18.55
C ASP A 486 -9.94 -32.98 -18.81
N ASP A 487 -9.19 -32.69 -19.87
CA ASP A 487 -7.89 -33.31 -20.15
C ASP A 487 -6.70 -32.38 -19.87
N GLY A 488 -6.95 -31.26 -19.18
CA GLY A 488 -5.94 -30.27 -18.80
C GLY A 488 -5.50 -29.34 -19.92
N THR A 489 -6.01 -29.49 -21.14
CA THR A 489 -5.67 -28.60 -22.26
C THR A 489 -6.41 -27.25 -22.16
N PRO A 490 -5.86 -26.14 -22.69
CA PRO A 490 -6.49 -24.82 -22.57
C PRO A 490 -7.81 -24.68 -23.35
N PHE A 491 -8.86 -24.19 -22.69
CA PHE A 491 -10.09 -23.73 -23.33
C PHE A 491 -10.04 -22.24 -23.68
N LEU A 492 -9.67 -21.41 -22.70
CA LEU A 492 -9.57 -19.97 -22.85
C LEU A 492 -8.16 -19.52 -22.45
N SER A 493 -7.50 -18.82 -23.36
CA SER A 493 -6.19 -18.19 -23.11
C SER A 493 -6.23 -16.70 -23.39
N ARG A 494 -5.40 -15.94 -22.68
CA ARG A 494 -5.30 -14.48 -22.76
C ARG A 494 -3.89 -14.05 -23.13
N LEU A 495 -3.79 -13.09 -24.04
CA LEU A 495 -2.57 -12.35 -24.35
C LEU A 495 -2.85 -10.85 -24.17
N VAL A 496 -2.17 -10.20 -23.23
CA VAL A 496 -2.31 -8.76 -22.96
C VAL A 496 -1.23 -7.99 -23.73
N ARG A 497 -1.62 -6.89 -24.37
CA ARG A 497 -0.73 -5.96 -25.10
C ARG A 497 -1.12 -4.53 -24.74
N GLU A 498 -0.22 -3.83 -24.05
CA GLU A 498 -0.47 -2.49 -23.51
C GLU A 498 -1.80 -2.43 -22.74
N ARG A 499 -2.84 -1.81 -23.33
CA ARG A 499 -4.17 -1.65 -22.72
C ARG A 499 -5.22 -2.64 -23.24
N GLY A 500 -4.91 -3.41 -24.28
CA GLY A 500 -5.87 -4.30 -24.95
C GLY A 500 -5.57 -5.77 -24.72
N THR A 501 -6.55 -6.60 -25.06
CA THR A 501 -6.48 -8.03 -24.78
C THR A 501 -6.95 -8.87 -25.97
N ALA A 502 -6.12 -9.85 -26.35
CA ALA A 502 -6.49 -10.92 -27.26
C ALA A 502 -6.88 -12.18 -26.47
N TRP A 503 -8.06 -12.71 -26.77
CA TRP A 503 -8.66 -13.88 -26.15
C TRP A 503 -8.73 -15.00 -27.17
N PHE A 504 -8.33 -16.20 -26.78
CA PHE A 504 -8.32 -17.38 -27.66
C PHE A 504 -9.24 -18.45 -27.09
N PHE A 505 -10.39 -18.64 -27.72
CA PHE A 505 -11.31 -19.74 -27.43
C PHE A 505 -10.89 -20.95 -28.23
N SER A 506 -10.85 -22.13 -27.63
CA SER A 506 -10.44 -23.35 -28.32
C SER A 506 -11.61 -24.12 -28.98
N SER A 507 -12.80 -23.54 -29.11
CA SER A 507 -13.98 -24.16 -29.72
C SER A 507 -14.87 -23.11 -30.40
N LEU A 508 -15.79 -23.56 -31.26
CA LEU A 508 -16.73 -22.72 -32.01
C LEU A 508 -18.16 -22.84 -31.50
N PRO A 509 -18.96 -21.76 -31.54
CA PRO A 509 -20.41 -21.81 -31.35
C PRO A 509 -21.09 -22.34 -32.62
N ASP A 510 -20.91 -23.62 -32.88
CA ASP A 510 -21.46 -24.37 -34.02
C ASP A 510 -21.63 -25.82 -33.60
N TYR A 511 -22.78 -26.41 -33.85
CA TYR A 511 -23.10 -27.75 -33.31
C TYR A 511 -22.21 -28.88 -33.85
N THR A 512 -21.50 -28.65 -34.96
CA THR A 512 -20.48 -29.59 -35.45
C THR A 512 -19.18 -29.56 -34.64
N TRP A 513 -19.03 -28.55 -33.76
CA TRP A 513 -17.91 -28.35 -32.85
C TRP A 513 -18.34 -28.40 -31.38
N SER A 514 -19.32 -27.59 -30.97
CA SER A 514 -19.83 -27.53 -29.61
C SER A 514 -21.16 -26.80 -29.49
N ASN A 515 -21.86 -26.98 -28.37
CA ASN A 515 -23.03 -26.18 -28.03
C ASN A 515 -22.69 -24.78 -27.46
N LEU A 516 -21.49 -24.24 -27.70
CA LEU A 516 -21.02 -22.98 -27.10
C LEU A 516 -21.99 -21.81 -27.35
N GLY A 517 -22.70 -21.81 -28.49
CA GLY A 517 -23.71 -20.79 -28.82
C GLY A 517 -24.87 -20.72 -27.82
N ASP A 518 -25.28 -21.86 -27.26
CA ASP A 518 -26.39 -21.99 -26.31
C ASP A 518 -25.92 -22.20 -24.87
N ALA A 519 -24.62 -22.46 -24.66
CA ALA A 519 -24.03 -22.54 -23.34
C ALA A 519 -24.02 -21.16 -22.65
N HIS A 520 -24.04 -21.15 -21.32
CA HIS A 520 -24.04 -19.91 -20.51
C HIS A 520 -22.66 -19.20 -20.45
N LEU A 521 -21.83 -19.38 -21.48
CA LEU A 521 -20.47 -18.85 -21.54
C LEU A 521 -20.30 -17.79 -22.62
N LEU A 522 -20.87 -18.01 -23.82
CA LEU A 522 -20.59 -17.15 -24.97
C LEU A 522 -21.11 -15.72 -24.76
N LEU A 523 -22.39 -15.58 -24.43
CA LEU A 523 -23.03 -14.27 -24.27
C LEU A 523 -22.34 -13.42 -23.17
N PRO A 524 -22.11 -13.93 -21.93
CA PRO A 524 -21.38 -13.16 -20.93
C PRO A 524 -19.96 -12.81 -21.36
N SER A 525 -19.24 -13.73 -22.03
CA SER A 525 -17.87 -13.49 -22.45
C SER A 525 -17.78 -12.40 -23.51
N VAL A 526 -18.63 -12.48 -24.54
CA VAL A 526 -18.67 -11.48 -25.61
C VAL A 526 -19.11 -10.13 -25.06
N GLN A 527 -20.15 -10.08 -24.22
CA GLN A 527 -20.61 -8.81 -23.63
C GLN A 527 -19.55 -8.17 -22.74
N ARG A 528 -18.83 -8.96 -21.93
CA ARG A 528 -17.71 -8.44 -21.12
C ARG A 528 -16.62 -7.83 -21.99
N ALA A 529 -16.22 -8.50 -23.06
CA ALA A 529 -15.25 -7.97 -24.00
C ALA A 529 -15.76 -6.70 -24.72
N VAL A 530 -17.02 -6.68 -25.16
CA VAL A 530 -17.63 -5.51 -25.79
C VAL A 530 -17.67 -4.33 -24.81
N MET A 531 -18.05 -4.55 -23.55
CA MET A 531 -18.08 -3.51 -22.52
C MET A 531 -16.67 -3.00 -22.19
N GLU A 532 -15.70 -3.90 -22.02
CA GLU A 532 -14.31 -3.53 -21.76
C GLU A 532 -13.73 -2.72 -22.92
N GLY A 533 -14.00 -3.11 -24.17
CA GLY A 533 -13.56 -2.36 -25.33
C GLY A 533 -14.33 -1.07 -25.58
N ALA A 534 -15.61 -1.01 -25.21
CA ALA A 534 -16.45 0.18 -25.27
C ALA A 534 -16.05 1.23 -24.23
N SER A 535 -15.41 0.79 -23.13
CA SER A 535 -14.85 1.70 -22.15
C SER A 535 -13.95 2.74 -22.82
N ARG A 536 -13.28 2.45 -23.94
CA ARG A 536 -12.48 3.45 -24.67
C ARG A 536 -13.26 4.64 -25.22
N PHE A 537 -14.55 4.46 -25.50
CA PHE A 537 -15.43 5.51 -25.99
C PHE A 537 -16.01 6.35 -24.84
N ASP A 538 -16.22 5.71 -23.69
CA ASP A 538 -16.76 6.33 -22.47
C ASP A 538 -15.66 6.79 -21.48
N ALA A 539 -14.42 6.32 -21.62
CA ALA A 539 -13.27 6.53 -20.72
C ALA A 539 -12.76 7.97 -20.72
N ALA A 540 -13.31 8.81 -21.59
CA ALA A 540 -13.10 10.25 -21.53
C ALA A 540 -14.02 10.95 -20.50
N LEU A 541 -14.83 10.22 -19.71
CA LEU A 541 -15.81 10.79 -18.78
C LEU A 541 -15.65 10.33 -17.33
N LEU A 542 -15.01 9.18 -17.09
CA LEU A 542 -14.61 8.75 -15.76
C LEU A 542 -13.10 8.66 -15.72
N THR A 543 -12.49 9.50 -14.90
CA THR A 543 -11.05 9.46 -14.68
C THR A 543 -10.76 9.37 -13.19
N GLU A 544 -9.61 8.82 -12.86
CA GLU A 544 -9.10 8.92 -11.50
C GLU A 544 -8.51 10.32 -11.31
N VAL A 545 -8.41 10.79 -10.07
CA VAL A 545 -7.68 12.00 -9.76
C VAL A 545 -6.20 11.76 -10.11
N PRO A 546 -5.66 12.41 -11.16
CA PRO A 546 -4.28 12.22 -11.57
C PRO A 546 -3.26 12.45 -10.46
N ARG A 547 -2.19 11.67 -10.56
CA ARG A 547 -0.88 12.04 -10.02
C ARG A 547 -0.37 13.28 -10.78
N ALA A 548 0.46 14.13 -10.14
CA ALA A 548 0.96 15.40 -10.70
C ALA A 548 1.38 15.38 -12.19
N GLU A 549 1.86 14.25 -12.70
CA GLU A 549 2.39 14.07 -14.05
C GLU A 549 1.40 14.40 -15.19
N TRP A 550 0.08 14.33 -14.96
CA TRP A 550 -0.91 14.66 -16.00
C TRP A 550 -1.02 16.16 -16.31
N TRP A 551 -0.66 17.04 -15.37
CA TRP A 551 -0.82 18.49 -15.55
C TRP A 551 0.34 19.14 -16.33
N ALA A 552 1.36 18.36 -16.70
CA ALA A 552 2.53 18.87 -17.43
C ALA A 552 2.24 19.34 -18.86
N SER A 553 1.03 19.11 -19.41
CA SER A 553 0.71 19.36 -20.82
C SER A 553 -0.06 20.65 -21.11
N GLY A 554 0.18 21.76 -20.38
CA GLY A 554 -0.34 23.10 -20.73
C GLY A 554 -1.85 23.21 -20.99
N ALA A 555 -2.64 22.22 -20.54
CA ALA A 555 -4.06 22.14 -20.78
C ALA A 555 -4.79 23.14 -19.87
N PRO A 556 -5.90 23.76 -20.33
CA PRO A 556 -6.68 24.64 -19.47
C PRO A 556 -7.12 23.89 -18.21
N LEU A 557 -7.05 24.57 -17.06
CA LEU A 557 -7.49 23.99 -15.80
C LEU A 557 -8.98 23.61 -15.90
N PRO A 558 -9.36 22.41 -15.45
CA PRO A 558 -10.73 21.93 -15.47
C PRO A 558 -11.60 22.84 -14.61
N VAL A 559 -12.76 23.24 -15.15
CA VAL A 559 -13.73 24.05 -14.39
C VAL A 559 -14.64 23.10 -13.63
N ARG A 560 -14.64 23.17 -12.29
CA ARG A 560 -15.56 22.39 -11.46
C ARG A 560 -17.02 22.78 -11.76
N VAL A 561 -17.90 21.80 -11.89
CA VAL A 561 -19.31 22.00 -12.32
C VAL A 561 -20.29 21.55 -11.24
N ASP A 562 -19.90 20.62 -10.37
CA ASP A 562 -20.68 20.27 -9.18
C ASP A 562 -20.65 21.42 -8.16
N ALA A 563 -21.76 21.62 -7.45
CA ALA A 563 -22.00 22.76 -6.55
C ALA A 563 -21.24 22.68 -5.22
N GLU A 564 -20.11 21.97 -5.17
CA GLU A 564 -19.30 21.82 -3.97
C GLU A 564 -18.06 22.68 -4.03
N ASP A 565 -18.00 23.63 -3.11
CA ASP A 565 -16.84 24.50 -2.94
C ASP A 565 -16.11 24.13 -1.65
N ASP A 566 -14.82 23.89 -1.78
CA ASP A 566 -13.86 23.87 -0.69
C ASP A 566 -12.75 24.81 -1.12
N PRO A 567 -12.84 26.09 -0.72
CA PRO A 567 -11.95 27.13 -1.21
C PRO A 567 -10.49 26.89 -0.79
N ASP A 568 -10.26 25.95 0.13
CA ASP A 568 -8.98 25.63 0.71
C ASP A 568 -8.29 24.42 0.05
N ALA A 569 -8.99 23.67 -0.80
CA ALA A 569 -8.43 22.52 -1.49
C ALA A 569 -7.84 22.89 -2.86
N ASP A 570 -6.73 22.25 -3.24
CA ASP A 570 -6.18 22.39 -4.60
C ASP A 570 -7.12 21.68 -5.62
N PRO A 571 -7.76 22.40 -6.55
CA PRO A 571 -8.67 21.80 -7.54
C PRO A 571 -7.98 20.77 -8.44
N ALA A 572 -6.65 20.84 -8.58
CA ALA A 572 -5.88 19.90 -9.39
C ALA A 572 -5.88 18.48 -8.82
N PHE A 573 -6.09 18.32 -7.50
CA PHE A 573 -6.00 17.04 -6.80
C PHE A 573 -7.27 16.69 -6.02
N ARG A 574 -8.43 17.07 -6.58
CA ARG A 574 -9.74 16.82 -5.99
C ARG A 574 -10.59 15.96 -6.92
N SER A 575 -11.34 15.07 -6.29
CA SER A 575 -12.46 14.35 -6.86
C SER A 575 -13.64 15.31 -7.01
N GLY A 576 -14.49 15.05 -8.00
CA GLY A 576 -15.57 15.96 -8.35
C GLY A 576 -15.95 15.84 -9.81
N VAL A 577 -16.84 16.74 -10.25
CA VAL A 577 -17.26 16.79 -11.65
C VAL A 577 -16.69 18.04 -12.30
N TYR A 578 -15.98 17.83 -13.39
CA TYR A 578 -15.20 18.85 -14.06
C TYR A 578 -15.60 18.98 -15.53
N ARG A 579 -15.57 20.21 -16.04
CA ARG A 579 -15.67 20.48 -17.47
C ARG A 579 -14.26 20.65 -18.03
N ILE A 580 -13.88 19.76 -18.94
CA ILE A 580 -12.63 19.80 -19.70
C ILE A 580 -13.01 19.94 -21.17
N ASN A 581 -12.70 21.09 -21.76
CA ASN A 581 -13.22 21.49 -23.07
C ASN A 581 -14.76 21.42 -23.09
N ASP A 582 -15.36 20.70 -24.04
CA ASP A 582 -16.82 20.52 -24.14
C ASP A 582 -17.35 19.28 -23.42
N ARG A 583 -16.53 18.57 -22.63
CA ARG A 583 -16.90 17.31 -21.97
C ARG A 583 -17.02 17.47 -20.46
N VAL A 584 -18.00 16.79 -19.88
CA VAL A 584 -18.21 16.71 -18.43
C VAL A 584 -17.63 15.40 -17.91
N VAL A 585 -16.55 15.49 -17.13
CA VAL A 585 -15.78 14.35 -16.63
C VAL A 585 -15.95 14.26 -15.12
N ALA A 586 -16.32 13.09 -14.61
CA ALA A 586 -16.26 12.79 -13.20
C ALA A 586 -14.87 12.22 -12.84
N ARG A 587 -14.23 12.87 -11.87
CA ARG A 587 -12.94 12.48 -11.30
C ARG A 587 -13.16 11.84 -9.94
N ASN A 588 -12.68 10.62 -9.75
CA ASN A 588 -12.80 9.88 -8.50
C ASN A 588 -11.43 9.51 -7.91
N VAL A 589 -11.41 9.20 -6.63
CA VAL A 589 -10.26 8.56 -5.98
C VAL A 589 -9.92 7.26 -6.71
N ALA A 590 -8.62 6.94 -6.82
CA ALA A 590 -8.17 5.76 -7.52
C ALA A 590 -8.66 4.48 -6.83
N ALA A 591 -8.97 3.46 -7.62
CA ALA A 591 -9.52 2.19 -7.11
C ALA A 591 -8.66 1.56 -6.00
N ALA A 592 -7.34 1.65 -6.14
CA ALA A 592 -6.37 1.05 -5.23
C ALA A 592 -6.25 1.76 -3.87
N GLU A 593 -6.81 2.96 -3.71
CA GLU A 593 -6.83 3.70 -2.44
C GLU A 593 -7.89 3.15 -1.46
N HIS A 594 -8.86 2.38 -1.97
CA HIS A 594 -9.88 1.72 -1.16
C HIS A 594 -9.39 0.40 -0.54
N ASP A 595 -8.24 -0.11 -0.97
CA ASP A 595 -7.67 -1.37 -0.49
C ASP A 595 -6.96 -1.17 0.85
N PRO A 596 -7.39 -1.82 1.95
CA PRO A 596 -6.76 -1.67 3.26
C PRO A 596 -5.44 -2.44 3.41
N GLU A 597 -4.97 -3.16 2.38
CA GLU A 597 -3.71 -3.90 2.45
C GLU A 597 -2.53 -2.98 2.78
N ILE A 598 -1.72 -3.38 3.76
CA ILE A 598 -0.52 -2.66 4.19
C ILE A 598 0.73 -3.51 3.98
N VAL A 599 1.84 -2.86 3.64
CA VAL A 599 3.13 -3.54 3.50
C VAL A 599 3.69 -3.93 4.86
N ALA A 600 4.13 -5.18 4.98
CA ALA A 600 4.85 -5.66 6.15
C ALA A 600 6.12 -4.85 6.42
N ALA A 601 6.37 -4.53 7.69
CA ALA A 601 7.50 -3.70 8.13
C ALA A 601 8.86 -4.18 7.64
N GLU A 602 9.06 -5.50 7.59
CA GLU A 602 10.31 -6.13 7.13
C GLU A 602 10.57 -5.89 5.64
N ASN A 603 9.52 -5.87 4.82
CA ASN A 603 9.63 -5.64 3.39
C ASN A 603 10.03 -4.19 3.11
N VAL A 604 9.46 -3.24 3.87
CA VAL A 604 9.83 -1.82 3.79
C VAL A 604 11.31 -1.59 4.10
N ALA A 605 11.84 -2.22 5.15
CA ALA A 605 13.26 -2.06 5.51
C ALA A 605 14.20 -2.59 4.42
N LYS A 606 13.84 -3.70 3.75
CA LYS A 606 14.62 -4.29 2.65
C LYS A 606 14.74 -3.36 1.44
N LEU A 607 13.73 -2.51 1.18
CA LEU A 607 13.75 -1.58 0.05
C LEU A 607 14.95 -0.64 0.09
N PHE A 608 15.38 -0.22 1.28
CA PHE A 608 16.46 0.77 1.44
C PHE A 608 17.87 0.18 1.43
N GLY A 609 18.03 -1.15 1.33
CA GLY A 609 19.33 -1.83 1.26
C GLY A 609 20.30 -1.38 2.37
N ASP A 610 21.48 -0.87 1.96
CA ASP A 610 22.51 -0.40 2.90
C ASP A 610 22.29 1.03 3.42
N VAL A 611 21.26 1.74 2.95
CA VAL A 611 20.93 3.07 3.47
C VAL A 611 20.39 2.92 4.89
N ARG A 612 20.87 3.76 5.81
CA ARG A 612 20.44 3.68 7.22
C ARG A 612 18.95 3.97 7.33
N PHE A 613 18.17 2.95 7.66
CA PHE A 613 16.73 3.02 7.85
C PHE A 613 16.36 2.90 9.34
N ARG A 614 15.43 3.75 9.81
CA ARG A 614 14.83 3.66 11.14
C ARG A 614 13.32 3.84 11.04
N ARG A 615 12.57 2.97 11.71
CA ARG A 615 11.12 3.12 11.88
C ARG A 615 10.83 3.71 13.25
N PHE A 616 9.87 4.62 13.31
CA PHE A 616 9.31 5.14 14.55
C PHE A 616 7.82 4.81 14.59
N GLU A 617 7.39 4.20 15.68
CA GLU A 617 6.02 3.72 15.85
C GLU A 617 5.16 4.75 16.58
N GLU A 618 3.94 4.91 16.09
CA GLU A 618 2.98 5.88 16.61
C GLU A 618 2.16 5.27 17.77
N ASN A 619 2.60 5.46 19.01
CA ASN A 619 1.67 5.30 20.14
C ASN A 619 0.95 6.64 20.35
N ALA A 620 -0.34 6.76 20.03
CA ALA A 620 -1.17 7.94 20.27
C ALA A 620 -1.81 7.98 21.67
N THR A 621 -1.81 6.86 22.41
CA THR A 621 -2.20 6.84 23.84
C THR A 621 -1.17 7.50 24.77
N ALA A 622 -0.03 7.91 24.21
CA ALA A 622 1.03 8.57 24.93
C ALA A 622 1.32 9.95 24.31
N ALA A 623 0.40 10.90 24.46
CA ALA A 623 0.70 12.33 24.30
C ALA A 623 1.74 12.86 25.33
N GLY A 624 2.61 12.00 25.86
CA GLY A 624 3.57 12.29 26.92
C GLY A 624 4.68 11.25 27.12
N GLU A 625 4.58 10.05 26.56
CA GLU A 625 5.64 9.03 26.65
C GLU A 625 6.18 8.72 25.24
N SER A 626 6.98 9.65 24.72
CA SER A 626 8.02 9.29 23.75
C SER A 626 8.75 8.07 24.29
N GLU A 627 9.09 7.08 23.45
CA GLU A 627 9.87 5.88 23.79
C GLU A 627 11.28 6.26 24.31
N GLN A 628 11.36 6.86 25.49
CA GLN A 628 12.60 7.10 26.20
C GLN A 628 12.88 5.82 26.95
N ARG A 629 13.94 5.10 26.56
CA ARG A 629 14.40 3.96 27.35
C ARG A 629 14.88 4.49 28.68
N GLU A 630 14.15 4.17 29.72
CA GLU A 630 14.57 4.50 31.06
C GLU A 630 15.75 3.63 31.48
N LEU A 631 16.80 4.25 31.99
CA LEU A 631 18.01 3.54 32.40
C LEU A 631 17.98 3.10 33.88
N TRP A 632 16.91 3.39 34.64
CA TRP A 632 16.88 3.13 36.09
C TRP A 632 17.09 1.66 36.43
N THR A 633 16.59 0.73 35.60
CA THR A 633 16.78 -0.72 35.81
C THR A 633 18.26 -1.10 35.74
N TRP A 634 19.03 -0.51 34.81
CA TRP A 634 20.48 -0.73 34.73
C TRP A 634 21.21 -0.15 35.94
N PHE A 635 20.76 1.00 36.45
CA PHE A 635 21.31 1.58 37.67
C PHE A 635 20.99 0.73 38.91
N LEU A 636 19.81 0.12 39.00
CA LEU A 636 19.49 -0.83 40.09
C LEU A 636 20.30 -2.12 40.00
N LEU A 637 20.50 -2.66 38.78
CA LEU A 637 21.37 -3.83 38.59
C LEU A 637 22.82 -3.52 38.96
N ALA A 638 23.32 -2.33 38.59
CA ALA A 638 24.65 -1.87 38.99
C ALA A 638 24.75 -1.69 40.52
N MET A 639 23.72 -1.10 41.16
CA MET A 639 23.63 -0.99 42.61
C MET A 639 23.71 -2.36 43.28
N LEU A 640 22.93 -3.33 42.81
CA LEU A 640 22.96 -4.70 43.31
C LEU A 640 24.37 -5.32 43.16
N GLY A 641 25.02 -5.11 42.02
CA GLY A 641 26.39 -5.54 41.77
C GLY A 641 27.39 -4.95 42.78
N PHE A 642 27.28 -3.66 43.11
CA PHE A 642 28.13 -3.03 44.12
C PHE A 642 27.84 -3.54 45.54
N LEU A 643 26.58 -3.82 45.89
CA LEU A 643 26.22 -4.43 47.18
C LEU A 643 26.74 -5.86 47.32
N LEU A 644 26.69 -6.65 46.23
CA LEU A 644 27.27 -7.99 46.20
C LEU A 644 28.80 -7.94 46.32
N LEU A 645 29.45 -7.00 45.63
CA LEU A 645 30.88 -6.76 45.77
C LEU A 645 31.25 -6.41 47.21
N GLU A 646 30.47 -5.54 47.87
CA GLU A 646 30.64 -5.24 49.29
C GLU A 646 30.48 -6.50 50.15
N ALA A 647 29.45 -7.30 49.92
CA ALA A 647 29.19 -8.53 50.69
C ALA A 647 30.36 -9.51 50.58
N VAL A 648 30.88 -9.73 49.36
CA VAL A 648 32.05 -10.59 49.12
C VAL A 648 33.30 -10.01 49.80
N LEU A 649 33.49 -8.70 49.72
CA LEU A 649 34.55 -7.99 50.44
C LEU A 649 34.31 -7.91 51.95
N CYS A 650 33.20 -8.39 52.50
CA CYS A 650 32.95 -8.49 53.94
C CYS A 650 33.09 -9.93 54.46
N LEU A 651 33.10 -10.95 53.59
CA LEU A 651 33.23 -12.35 54.01
C LEU A 651 34.55 -12.63 54.74
N PRO A 652 34.52 -13.34 55.89
CA PRO A 652 35.73 -13.80 56.58
C PRO A 652 36.42 -14.89 55.75
N LYS A 653 37.76 -14.90 55.76
CA LYS A 653 38.51 -16.01 55.12
C LYS A 653 38.29 -17.28 55.93
N VAL A 654 37.79 -18.33 55.28
CA VAL A 654 37.69 -19.67 55.86
C VAL A 654 39.10 -20.21 56.10
N LEU A 655 39.47 -20.46 57.36
CA LEU A 655 40.71 -21.13 57.72
C LEU A 655 40.50 -22.64 57.50
N HIS A 656 41.18 -23.25 56.53
CA HIS A 656 41.29 -24.70 56.45
C HIS A 656 42.23 -25.19 57.55
N SER A 657 41.72 -25.91 58.55
CA SER A 657 42.52 -26.61 59.55
C SER A 657 42.93 -27.99 59.02
N SER A 658 44.20 -28.17 58.65
CA SER A 658 44.77 -29.49 58.39
C SER A 658 45.21 -30.13 59.72
N HIS A 659 44.47 -31.13 60.19
CA HIS A 659 44.94 -32.04 61.25
C HIS A 659 46.02 -32.95 60.67
N THR A 660 47.22 -32.96 61.27
CA THR A 660 48.22 -34.02 61.11
C THR A 660 48.38 -34.74 62.45
N VAL A 661 48.18 -36.06 62.41
CA VAL A 661 48.22 -37.01 63.54
C VAL A 661 49.68 -37.39 63.80
N GLY A 662 50.13 -37.30 65.05
CA GLY A 662 51.43 -37.81 65.50
C GLY A 662 51.32 -39.18 66.18
N SER A 663 52.19 -40.12 65.79
CA SER A 663 52.42 -41.44 66.39
C SER A 663 53.33 -41.32 67.65
N PRO A 664 53.30 -42.26 68.62
CA PRO A 664 53.92 -42.08 69.94
C PRO A 664 55.37 -42.60 70.00
N VAL A 665 56.16 -42.06 70.94
CA VAL A 665 57.49 -42.57 71.33
C VAL A 665 57.41 -43.17 72.72
N ALA A 666 58.01 -44.35 72.84
CA ALA A 666 58.13 -45.15 74.05
C ALA A 666 59.18 -44.59 75.03
N SER A 667 58.86 -44.69 76.32
CA SER A 667 59.76 -45.12 77.41
C SER A 667 58.91 -45.48 78.61
#